data_AF-A0A4P1RV05-F1
#
_entry.id   AF-A0A4P1RV05-F1
#
_cell.length_a   1.000
_cell.length_b   1.000
_cell.length_c   1.000
_cell.angle_alpha   90.00
_cell.angle_beta   90.00
_cell.angle_gamma   90.00
#
_symmetry.space_group_name_H-M   'P 1'
#
loop_
_entity.id
_entity.type
_entity.pdbx_description
1 polymer ?
#
loop_
_entity_poly.entity_id
_entity_poly.type
_entity_poly.pdbx_seq_one_letter_code
_entity_poly.pdbx_strand_id
1 'polypeptide(L)'
;MKKKVCIIGAGISGLLACKYVKEKGLNPIVFEAKHTIGGLWTKTIHTTTLQTPKPLFQFSDFPWPSSVTTPFPTHQQVLDYITAYAQHFDLLNYIIFNSKVLGIQYEGTSESDQESWHLWGGTGHPFNSHAKWNVSVKNTNNGSTEVYTVDFVILCIGRFSDVPNIPEFPINKGPEVFEGKVIHSMDYASMDSESATELVKGKQVTIVGLHKSALDIAMLCSTINGVKYPCRVLYKTKRWNFPDFYPWGIPLPYLYLNRFSELMLHKPNQPFFLYLIAILLTPLRWVFSKIVESHIKRKLRLEKFGMVPDHRFHEDISSCTLALVPEKFYDNVEEGSIILKKGGRFWFNKEGILVDGEEDSPLKTDIVIFATGFRGDKKLRDIFVSSKFQNLIAGSSNQTVPLYRECIHPEIPQLAVIGFSESLSNLYTSEVRCRWVAELLDGTFQLPNIEEMKNDMMKGFHSNNTIGSSSSSSSSSSSSLFLIIIIISLLQQVNGSIHEYTNEGFIHRSNAFFFHGGTEALKPNSSFIRFESVTFIRPKVAAAKHGAMQQNTGLVEAIILEVKDRDRIGGSYFNSDLICCSPQLAHDHNCNVGEVIIHNNPDNPLFPSRIKSFFQGTNEHLQMETQTVHINTTGMYYLYFMFCDPELEGTIIKGRTVWRNPDGYLPGKMAPLMTFYGFMSLAYLLLGLLWFLRFVLFWKDIIHLHFHITAVIALGMCEMAVWYFEYSNFNSTGTRPMGITLWAVTFTSVKKTLSRLLLLVVSMGFGVVRPTLGGITSRVLLLGLAYFVASEALQLVEHLGNINDFSGKTKLVLVLPVVCLDSCFILWIFSSLSKTLEKLQTRRNLAKLELYRKFTNMLAVSVLLSIAWIGFELYFNATDPLSELWQIAWIIPSFWSLLAYALLLVICVLWAPSRNPTRYAYLEESDEFDEEGISLTSSVAKMSVDVAAKLERKGGSAIDIALEEDIEEDKRE
;
A
#
# COMPACT_ATOMS: atom_id res chain seq x y z
N MET A 1 -44.07 6.99 -16.39
CA MET A 1 -43.49 5.75 -16.95
C MET A 1 -42.05 5.62 -16.45
N LYS A 2 -41.60 4.40 -16.13
CA LYS A 2 -40.18 4.16 -15.79
C LYS A 2 -39.29 4.49 -16.99
N LYS A 3 -38.15 5.16 -16.76
CA LYS A 3 -37.15 5.48 -17.80
C LYS A 3 -36.55 4.19 -18.34
N LYS A 4 -36.44 4.09 -19.67
CA LYS A 4 -35.88 2.93 -20.39
C LYS A 4 -34.38 3.10 -20.58
N VAL A 5 -33.60 2.15 -20.10
CA VAL A 5 -32.14 2.14 -20.22
C VAL A 5 -31.73 0.96 -21.10
N CYS A 6 -31.18 1.22 -22.28
CA CYS A 6 -30.65 0.18 -23.14
C CYS A 6 -29.24 -0.21 -22.68
N ILE A 7 -28.98 -1.50 -22.57
CA ILE A 7 -27.67 -2.06 -22.24
C ILE A 7 -27.25 -2.96 -23.40
N ILE A 8 -26.07 -2.71 -23.98
CA ILE A 8 -25.60 -3.45 -25.15
C ILE A 8 -24.52 -4.45 -24.74
N GLY A 9 -24.85 -5.73 -24.77
CA GLY A 9 -24.02 -6.87 -24.39
C GLY A 9 -24.37 -7.42 -23.01
N ALA A 10 -24.42 -8.75 -22.88
CA ALA A 10 -24.68 -9.51 -21.65
C ALA A 10 -23.43 -10.26 -21.14
N GLY A 11 -22.27 -9.63 -21.29
CA GLY A 11 -21.06 -10.00 -20.54
C GLY A 11 -21.13 -9.54 -19.08
N ILE A 12 -20.02 -9.67 -18.34
CA ILE A 12 -19.93 -9.28 -16.91
C ILE A 12 -20.42 -7.84 -16.68
N SER A 13 -19.93 -6.87 -17.47
CA SER A 13 -20.34 -5.47 -17.34
C SER A 13 -21.83 -5.26 -17.60
N GLY A 14 -22.40 -5.97 -18.57
CA GLY A 14 -23.82 -5.86 -18.91
C GLY A 14 -24.73 -6.44 -17.85
N LEU A 15 -24.36 -7.57 -17.27
CA LEU A 15 -25.09 -8.17 -16.13
C LEU A 15 -25.04 -7.25 -14.90
N LEU A 16 -23.88 -6.68 -14.58
CA LEU A 16 -23.73 -5.71 -13.51
C LEU A 16 -24.57 -4.45 -13.77
N ALA A 17 -24.51 -3.90 -14.98
CA ALA A 17 -25.31 -2.73 -15.36
C ALA A 17 -26.82 -3.03 -15.22
N CYS A 18 -27.26 -4.20 -15.69
CA CYS A 18 -28.66 -4.63 -15.58
C CYS A 18 -29.12 -4.68 -14.12
N LYS A 19 -28.32 -5.32 -13.25
CA LYS A 19 -28.61 -5.40 -11.81
C LYS A 19 -28.76 -4.03 -11.17
N TYR A 20 -27.75 -3.16 -11.28
CA TYR A 20 -27.78 -1.87 -10.58
C TYR A 20 -28.84 -0.92 -11.15
N VAL A 21 -29.10 -0.96 -12.47
CA VAL A 21 -30.21 -0.21 -13.08
C VAL A 21 -31.57 -0.71 -12.59
N LYS A 22 -31.75 -2.04 -12.48
CA LYS A 22 -32.96 -2.67 -11.93
C LYS A 22 -33.18 -2.26 -10.46
N GLU A 23 -32.13 -2.27 -9.64
CA GLU A 23 -32.18 -1.89 -8.22
C GLU A 23 -32.61 -0.43 -8.01
N LYS A 24 -32.24 0.47 -8.92
CA LYS A 24 -32.71 1.87 -8.93
C LYS A 24 -34.15 2.05 -9.44
N GLY A 25 -34.88 0.95 -9.67
CA GLY A 25 -36.28 0.99 -10.10
C GLY A 25 -36.50 1.43 -11.54
N LEU A 26 -35.43 1.57 -12.34
CA LEU A 26 -35.46 1.88 -13.77
C LEU A 26 -35.86 0.64 -14.60
N ASN A 27 -36.03 0.80 -15.92
CA ASN A 27 -36.38 -0.29 -16.82
C ASN A 27 -35.21 -0.66 -17.75
N PRO A 28 -34.35 -1.63 -17.38
CA PRO A 28 -33.26 -2.07 -18.24
C PRO A 28 -33.77 -2.95 -19.40
N ILE A 29 -33.19 -2.77 -20.58
CA ILE A 29 -33.38 -3.64 -21.75
C ILE A 29 -31.99 -4.04 -22.23
N VAL A 30 -31.62 -5.31 -22.11
CA VAL A 30 -30.30 -5.80 -22.47
C VAL A 30 -30.38 -6.50 -23.83
N PHE A 31 -29.58 -6.08 -24.81
CA PHE A 31 -29.46 -6.78 -26.08
C PHE A 31 -28.15 -7.58 -26.13
N GLU A 32 -28.26 -8.88 -26.34
CA GLU A 32 -27.12 -9.79 -26.50
C GLU A 32 -27.12 -10.41 -27.90
N ALA A 33 -26.01 -10.27 -28.62
CA ALA A 33 -25.90 -10.74 -29.99
C ALA A 33 -25.88 -12.28 -30.08
N LYS A 34 -25.44 -12.96 -29.03
CA LYS A 34 -25.39 -14.43 -28.94
C LYS A 34 -26.64 -15.00 -28.26
N HIS A 35 -26.75 -16.33 -28.25
CA HIS A 35 -27.83 -17.06 -27.58
C HIS A 35 -27.61 -17.28 -26.07
N THR A 36 -26.50 -16.78 -25.51
CA THR A 36 -26.10 -17.02 -24.11
C THR A 36 -25.34 -15.83 -23.53
N ILE A 37 -25.28 -15.74 -22.20
CA ILE A 37 -24.57 -14.72 -21.43
C ILE A 37 -23.07 -15.08 -21.27
N GLY A 38 -22.30 -14.20 -20.63
CA GLY A 38 -20.91 -14.45 -20.24
C GLY A 38 -19.86 -13.85 -21.17
N GLY A 39 -20.27 -13.38 -22.35
CA GLY A 39 -19.43 -12.59 -23.25
C GLY A 39 -18.19 -13.35 -23.70
N LEU A 40 -17.00 -12.87 -23.31
CA LEU A 40 -15.70 -13.45 -23.69
C LEU A 40 -15.54 -14.91 -23.23
N TRP A 41 -16.14 -15.29 -22.10
CA TRP A 41 -16.02 -16.62 -21.52
C TRP A 41 -16.80 -17.71 -22.27
N THR A 42 -17.61 -17.33 -23.26
CA THR A 42 -18.40 -18.28 -24.07
C THR A 42 -17.58 -18.99 -25.14
N LYS A 43 -16.49 -18.37 -25.61
CA LYS A 43 -15.63 -18.90 -26.67
C LYS A 43 -14.18 -18.60 -26.34
N THR A 44 -13.54 -19.55 -25.67
CA THR A 44 -12.12 -19.50 -25.30
C THR A 44 -11.42 -20.77 -25.77
N ILE A 45 -10.09 -20.77 -25.75
CA ILE A 45 -9.34 -22.01 -25.95
C ILE A 45 -9.68 -22.95 -24.78
N HIS A 46 -9.82 -24.25 -25.05
CA HIS A 46 -10.24 -25.23 -24.04
C HIS A 46 -9.38 -25.20 -22.77
N THR A 47 -8.07 -24.97 -22.91
CA THR A 47 -7.10 -24.89 -21.81
C THR A 47 -7.07 -23.53 -21.11
N THR A 48 -7.88 -22.55 -21.53
CA THR A 48 -7.89 -21.22 -20.92
C THR A 48 -8.41 -21.29 -19.48
N THR A 49 -7.59 -20.78 -18.56
CA THR A 49 -7.90 -20.54 -17.16
C THR A 49 -7.88 -19.05 -16.85
N LEU A 50 -8.49 -18.68 -15.74
CA LEU A 50 -8.45 -17.33 -15.21
C LEU A 50 -6.99 -16.92 -14.93
N GLN A 51 -6.61 -15.72 -15.37
CA GLN A 51 -5.23 -15.22 -15.19
C GLN A 51 -4.96 -14.67 -13.79
N THR A 52 -6.01 -14.30 -13.06
CA THR A 52 -5.92 -13.77 -11.71
C THR A 52 -6.45 -14.80 -10.71
N PRO A 53 -5.95 -14.81 -9.47
CA PRO A 53 -6.52 -15.66 -8.43
C PRO A 53 -8.01 -15.38 -8.22
N LYS A 54 -8.81 -16.43 -7.95
CA LYS A 54 -10.27 -16.32 -7.75
C LYS A 54 -10.72 -15.18 -6.81
N PRO A 55 -10.04 -14.84 -5.69
CA PRO A 55 -10.50 -13.75 -4.81
C PRO A 55 -10.42 -12.36 -5.45
N LEU A 56 -9.53 -12.18 -6.45
CA LEU A 56 -9.40 -10.94 -7.22
C LEU A 56 -10.40 -10.86 -8.40
N PHE A 57 -11.15 -11.93 -8.65
CA PHE A 57 -12.19 -12.01 -9.67
C PHE A 57 -13.46 -12.57 -9.05
N GLN A 58 -14.08 -11.79 -8.17
CA GLN A 58 -15.31 -12.17 -7.47
C GLN A 58 -16.24 -10.97 -7.45
N PHE A 59 -17.56 -11.20 -7.48
CA PHE A 59 -18.54 -10.13 -7.30
C PHE A 59 -18.56 -9.75 -5.82
N SER A 60 -18.69 -8.45 -5.54
CA SER A 60 -18.62 -7.97 -4.16
C SER A 60 -19.69 -8.57 -3.23
N ASP A 61 -20.82 -8.99 -3.79
CA ASP A 61 -21.99 -9.53 -3.09
C ASP A 61 -22.37 -10.95 -3.53
N PHE A 62 -21.47 -11.65 -4.22
CA PHE A 62 -21.69 -13.04 -4.60
C PHE A 62 -20.36 -13.81 -4.60
N PRO A 63 -20.08 -14.64 -3.58
CA PRO A 63 -18.82 -15.35 -3.48
C PRO A 63 -18.74 -16.54 -4.42
N TRP A 64 -17.50 -16.98 -4.72
CA TRP A 64 -17.29 -18.24 -5.44
C TRP A 64 -17.88 -19.43 -4.66
N PRO A 65 -18.51 -20.40 -5.34
CA PRO A 65 -18.96 -21.62 -4.69
C PRO A 65 -17.79 -22.41 -4.08
N SER A 66 -18.01 -23.03 -2.93
CA SER A 66 -16.99 -23.80 -2.20
C SER A 66 -16.45 -25.00 -2.98
N SER A 67 -17.19 -25.49 -3.98
CA SER A 67 -16.78 -26.55 -4.90
C SER A 67 -15.58 -26.17 -5.79
N VAL A 68 -15.34 -24.88 -6.02
CA VAL A 68 -14.21 -24.41 -6.83
C VAL A 68 -12.98 -24.25 -5.95
N THR A 69 -12.19 -25.32 -5.84
CA THR A 69 -10.99 -25.38 -4.98
C THR A 69 -9.74 -24.83 -5.66
N THR A 70 -9.71 -24.79 -7.00
CA THR A 70 -8.56 -24.31 -7.77
C THR A 70 -8.36 -22.80 -7.62
N PRO A 71 -7.11 -22.32 -7.49
CA PRO A 71 -6.84 -20.88 -7.36
C PRO A 71 -7.12 -20.10 -8.65
N PHE A 72 -7.00 -20.75 -9.81
CA PHE A 72 -7.25 -20.20 -11.15
C PHE A 72 -8.32 -21.05 -11.85
N PRO A 73 -9.60 -20.69 -11.73
CA PRO A 73 -10.70 -21.46 -12.31
C PRO A 73 -10.61 -21.58 -13.84
N THR A 74 -11.16 -22.66 -14.40
CA THR A 74 -11.27 -22.86 -15.85
C THR A 74 -12.33 -21.93 -16.45
N HIS A 75 -12.28 -21.71 -17.77
CA HIS A 75 -13.31 -20.91 -18.45
C HIS A 75 -14.74 -21.41 -18.18
N GLN A 76 -14.96 -22.73 -18.12
CA GLN A 76 -16.27 -23.32 -17.80
C GLN A 76 -16.71 -22.96 -16.38
N GLN A 77 -15.83 -23.10 -15.38
CA GLN A 77 -16.14 -22.71 -14.00
C GLN A 77 -16.46 -21.21 -13.88
N VAL A 78 -15.79 -20.36 -14.65
CA VAL A 78 -16.10 -18.92 -14.71
C VAL A 78 -17.49 -18.69 -15.33
N LEU A 79 -17.83 -19.39 -16.41
CA LEU A 79 -19.13 -19.27 -17.06
C LEU A 79 -20.27 -19.76 -16.16
N ASP A 80 -20.08 -20.88 -15.46
CA ASP A 80 -21.04 -21.41 -14.48
C ASP A 80 -21.28 -20.40 -13.35
N TYR A 81 -20.21 -19.79 -12.85
CA TYR A 81 -20.28 -18.76 -11.81
C TYR A 81 -21.03 -17.49 -12.28
N ILE A 82 -20.76 -17.01 -13.50
CA ILE A 82 -21.50 -15.88 -14.10
C ILE A 82 -22.97 -16.24 -14.30
N THR A 83 -23.26 -17.48 -14.69
CA THR A 83 -24.63 -17.97 -14.89
C THR A 83 -25.40 -18.04 -13.57
N ALA A 84 -24.77 -18.57 -12.51
CA ALA A 84 -25.34 -18.61 -11.18
C ALA A 84 -25.64 -17.19 -10.66
N TYR A 85 -24.74 -16.23 -10.89
CA TYR A 85 -24.98 -14.82 -10.55
C TYR A 85 -26.20 -14.24 -11.28
N ALA A 86 -26.31 -14.45 -12.60
CA ALA A 86 -27.42 -13.94 -13.39
C ALA A 86 -28.78 -14.54 -12.97
N GLN A 87 -28.79 -15.80 -12.55
CA GLN A 87 -29.97 -16.47 -12.01
C GLN A 87 -30.33 -15.94 -10.61
N HIS A 88 -29.33 -15.80 -9.74
CA HIS A 88 -29.53 -15.34 -8.36
C HIS A 88 -30.20 -13.95 -8.29
N PHE A 89 -29.79 -13.02 -9.17
CA PHE A 89 -30.35 -11.67 -9.22
C PHE A 89 -31.52 -11.51 -10.21
N ASP A 90 -32.00 -12.61 -10.80
CA ASP A 90 -33.10 -12.63 -11.79
C ASP A 90 -32.89 -11.61 -12.92
N LEU A 91 -31.73 -11.71 -13.58
CA LEU A 91 -31.32 -10.77 -14.63
C LEU A 91 -31.73 -11.24 -16.04
N LEU A 92 -31.92 -12.55 -16.21
CA LEU A 92 -32.20 -13.16 -17.51
C LEU A 92 -33.48 -12.64 -18.17
N ASN A 93 -34.48 -12.25 -17.37
CA ASN A 93 -35.76 -11.71 -17.85
C ASN A 93 -35.63 -10.37 -18.58
N TYR A 94 -34.51 -9.66 -18.41
CA TYR A 94 -34.25 -8.37 -19.06
C TYR A 94 -33.39 -8.51 -20.33
N ILE A 95 -32.95 -9.74 -20.66
CA ILE A 95 -32.02 -10.00 -21.75
C ILE A 95 -32.76 -10.54 -22.97
N ILE A 96 -32.59 -9.85 -24.08
CA ILE A 96 -33.07 -10.27 -25.39
C ILE A 96 -31.86 -10.84 -26.14
N PHE A 97 -31.80 -12.18 -26.20
CA PHE A 97 -30.75 -12.91 -26.90
C PHE A 97 -30.92 -12.85 -28.42
N ASN A 98 -29.88 -13.27 -29.14
CA ASN A 98 -29.86 -13.31 -30.60
C ASN A 98 -30.24 -11.96 -31.22
N SER A 99 -29.85 -10.87 -30.58
CA SER A 99 -30.24 -9.51 -30.90
C SER A 99 -29.00 -8.63 -30.98
N LYS A 100 -28.48 -8.50 -32.20
CA LYS A 100 -27.28 -7.72 -32.49
C LYS A 100 -27.65 -6.27 -32.74
N VAL A 101 -27.16 -5.36 -31.91
CA VAL A 101 -27.27 -3.93 -32.18
C VAL A 101 -26.40 -3.58 -33.39
N LEU A 102 -27.01 -2.98 -34.41
CA LEU A 102 -26.35 -2.53 -35.64
C LEU A 102 -25.84 -1.10 -35.52
N GLY A 103 -26.56 -0.25 -34.79
CA GLY A 103 -26.16 1.13 -34.59
C GLY A 103 -27.06 1.87 -33.62
N ILE A 104 -26.55 2.96 -33.06
CA ILE A 104 -27.27 3.90 -32.20
C ILE A 104 -27.27 5.30 -32.82
N GLN A 105 -28.43 5.94 -32.75
CA GLN A 105 -28.67 7.29 -33.25
C GLN A 105 -29.30 8.14 -32.16
N TYR A 106 -28.70 9.30 -31.88
CA TYR A 106 -29.24 10.25 -30.92
C TYR A 106 -30.27 11.14 -31.60
N GLU A 107 -31.45 11.26 -31.00
CA GLU A 107 -32.50 12.18 -31.39
C GLU A 107 -32.63 13.25 -30.30
N GLY A 108 -32.14 14.46 -30.57
CA GLY A 108 -32.15 15.58 -29.63
C GLY A 108 -32.05 16.93 -30.35
N THR A 109 -31.60 17.97 -29.64
CA THR A 109 -31.41 19.32 -30.21
C THR A 109 -30.33 19.35 -31.30
N SER A 110 -30.37 20.38 -32.15
CA SER A 110 -29.49 20.53 -33.31
C SER A 110 -28.01 20.51 -32.93
N GLU A 111 -27.14 20.11 -33.86
CA GLU A 111 -25.70 19.96 -33.60
C GLU A 111 -25.03 21.28 -33.18
N SER A 112 -25.49 22.42 -33.70
CA SER A 112 -25.02 23.76 -33.31
C SER A 112 -25.37 24.10 -31.86
N ASP A 113 -26.54 23.67 -31.38
CA ASP A 113 -26.94 23.92 -30.01
C ASP A 113 -26.11 23.06 -29.04
N GLN A 114 -25.71 21.85 -29.45
CA GLN A 114 -24.87 20.97 -28.64
C GLN A 114 -23.46 21.51 -28.41
N GLU A 115 -22.90 22.24 -29.38
CA GLU A 115 -21.58 22.85 -29.26
C GLU A 115 -21.54 23.99 -28.24
N SER A 116 -22.70 24.60 -27.96
CA SER A 116 -22.85 25.64 -26.94
C SER A 116 -23.04 25.10 -25.51
N TRP A 117 -23.10 23.77 -25.33
CA TRP A 117 -23.35 23.18 -24.01
C TRP A 117 -22.16 23.35 -23.07
N HIS A 118 -22.39 24.04 -21.96
CA HIS A 118 -21.45 24.05 -20.83
C HIS A 118 -21.66 22.85 -19.89
N LEU A 119 -22.91 22.39 -19.75
CA LEU A 119 -23.28 21.25 -18.90
C LEU A 119 -23.48 19.99 -19.74
N TRP A 120 -23.17 18.81 -19.17
CA TRP A 120 -23.35 17.54 -19.84
C TRP A 120 -24.81 17.31 -20.24
N GLY A 121 -25.06 16.97 -21.51
CA GLY A 121 -26.42 16.80 -22.03
C GLY A 121 -27.30 18.06 -22.01
N GLY A 122 -26.68 19.25 -21.92
CA GLY A 122 -27.34 20.55 -21.86
C GLY A 122 -27.98 20.89 -20.51
N THR A 123 -28.15 19.90 -19.63
CA THR A 123 -28.88 20.05 -18.34
C THR A 123 -28.05 19.65 -17.13
N GLY A 124 -26.92 18.96 -17.30
CA GLY A 124 -26.14 18.35 -16.22
C GLY A 124 -26.73 17.05 -15.67
N HIS A 125 -27.93 16.66 -16.15
CA HIS A 125 -28.66 15.48 -15.72
C HIS A 125 -28.53 14.32 -16.73
N PRO A 126 -28.66 13.06 -16.28
CA PRO A 126 -28.56 11.89 -17.16
C PRO A 126 -29.71 11.75 -18.15
N PHE A 127 -30.86 12.39 -17.89
CA PHE A 127 -32.06 12.28 -18.74
C PHE A 127 -32.55 13.67 -19.15
N ASN A 128 -32.90 13.80 -20.42
CA ASN A 128 -33.52 14.97 -21.02
C ASN A 128 -34.89 14.57 -21.58
N SER A 129 -35.95 15.34 -21.28
CA SER A 129 -37.31 15.06 -21.75
C SER A 129 -37.46 15.16 -23.26
N HIS A 130 -36.59 15.93 -23.92
CA HIS A 130 -36.63 16.22 -25.35
C HIS A 130 -35.60 15.43 -26.17
N ALA A 131 -34.83 14.54 -25.53
CA ALA A 131 -33.80 13.77 -26.23
C ALA A 131 -33.80 12.29 -25.87
N LYS A 132 -33.63 11.43 -26.88
CA LYS A 132 -33.65 9.97 -26.76
C LYS A 132 -32.62 9.34 -27.69
N TRP A 133 -32.39 8.04 -27.49
CA TRP A 133 -31.59 7.22 -28.38
C TRP A 133 -32.47 6.22 -29.13
N ASN A 134 -32.31 6.16 -30.45
CA ASN A 134 -32.85 5.09 -31.28
C ASN A 134 -31.77 4.02 -31.48
N VAL A 135 -32.11 2.79 -31.13
CA VAL A 135 -31.21 1.64 -31.17
C VAL A 135 -31.74 0.67 -32.23
N SER A 136 -30.98 0.50 -33.31
CA SER A 136 -31.32 -0.42 -34.40
C SER A 136 -30.80 -1.82 -34.06
N VAL A 137 -31.71 -2.77 -33.89
CA VAL A 137 -31.42 -4.13 -33.43
C VAL A 137 -31.82 -5.14 -34.49
N LYS A 138 -30.88 -5.99 -34.91
CA LYS A 138 -31.13 -7.10 -35.82
C LYS A 138 -31.21 -8.40 -35.06
N ASN A 139 -32.33 -9.10 -35.20
CA ASN A 139 -32.46 -10.45 -34.71
C ASN A 139 -31.64 -11.40 -35.60
N THR A 140 -30.69 -12.12 -35.01
CA THR A 140 -29.73 -12.96 -35.74
C THR A 140 -30.34 -14.26 -36.25
N ASN A 141 -31.50 -14.68 -35.73
CA ASN A 141 -32.16 -15.92 -36.14
C ASN A 141 -33.02 -15.74 -37.39
N ASN A 142 -33.80 -14.65 -37.45
CA ASN A 142 -34.73 -14.39 -38.57
C ASN A 142 -34.30 -13.21 -39.48
N GLY A 143 -33.25 -12.47 -39.10
CA GLY A 143 -32.73 -11.34 -39.87
C GLY A 143 -33.55 -10.04 -39.79
N SER A 144 -34.69 -10.03 -39.09
CA SER A 144 -35.54 -8.85 -38.91
C SER A 144 -34.80 -7.75 -38.15
N THR A 145 -35.08 -6.49 -38.48
CA THR A 145 -34.49 -5.32 -37.82
C THR A 145 -35.59 -4.46 -37.21
N GLU A 146 -35.44 -4.14 -35.93
CA GLU A 146 -36.36 -3.33 -35.15
C GLU A 146 -35.62 -2.14 -34.55
N VAL A 147 -36.32 -1.03 -34.35
CA VAL A 147 -35.76 0.19 -33.75
C VAL A 147 -36.39 0.42 -32.39
N TYR A 148 -35.56 0.54 -31.37
CA TYR A 148 -35.97 0.77 -29.99
C TYR A 148 -35.60 2.17 -29.53
N THR A 149 -36.59 2.95 -29.13
CA THR A 149 -36.38 4.29 -28.54
C THR A 149 -36.23 4.18 -27.02
N VAL A 150 -35.11 4.69 -26.49
CA VAL A 150 -34.73 4.61 -25.08
C VAL A 150 -34.23 5.95 -24.53
N ASP A 151 -34.26 6.12 -23.21
CA ASP A 151 -33.85 7.37 -22.54
C ASP A 151 -32.33 7.43 -22.31
N PHE A 152 -31.65 6.28 -22.19
CA PHE A 152 -30.20 6.21 -21.94
C PHE A 152 -29.59 4.94 -22.53
N VAL A 153 -28.31 4.97 -22.90
CA VAL A 153 -27.57 3.82 -23.45
C VAL A 153 -26.32 3.52 -22.61
N ILE A 154 -26.13 2.25 -22.21
CA ILE A 154 -24.92 1.75 -21.58
C ILE A 154 -24.24 0.73 -22.51
N LEU A 155 -23.08 1.08 -23.03
CA LEU A 155 -22.28 0.25 -23.92
C LEU A 155 -21.42 -0.74 -23.10
N CYS A 156 -21.79 -2.02 -23.13
CA CYS A 156 -21.09 -3.12 -22.46
C CYS A 156 -20.50 -4.12 -23.47
N ILE A 157 -20.04 -3.61 -24.62
CA ILE A 157 -19.67 -4.41 -25.79
C ILE A 157 -18.30 -5.10 -25.68
N GLY A 158 -17.48 -4.73 -24.69
CA GLY A 158 -16.14 -5.29 -24.46
C GLY A 158 -15.08 -4.91 -25.50
N ARG A 159 -13.81 -4.89 -25.08
CA ARG A 159 -12.65 -4.48 -25.90
C ARG A 159 -12.00 -5.60 -26.72
N PHE A 160 -12.08 -6.85 -26.24
CA PHE A 160 -11.29 -7.98 -26.74
C PHE A 160 -12.08 -8.98 -27.59
N SER A 161 -13.00 -8.51 -28.43
CA SER A 161 -13.83 -9.37 -29.27
C SER A 161 -14.22 -8.71 -30.59
N ASP A 162 -14.65 -9.55 -31.53
CA ASP A 162 -15.26 -9.24 -32.84
C ASP A 162 -14.34 -8.59 -33.89
N VAL A 163 -13.50 -7.63 -33.52
CA VAL A 163 -12.61 -6.92 -34.46
C VAL A 163 -11.15 -7.29 -34.20
N PRO A 164 -10.56 -8.26 -34.95
CA PRO A 164 -9.18 -8.67 -34.76
C PRO A 164 -8.21 -7.56 -35.17
N ASN A 165 -7.08 -7.45 -34.48
CA ASN A 165 -6.01 -6.52 -34.83
C ASN A 165 -5.04 -7.21 -35.80
N ILE A 166 -5.30 -7.13 -37.10
CA ILE A 166 -4.44 -7.74 -38.13
C ILE A 166 -3.40 -6.69 -38.58
N PRO A 167 -2.09 -7.02 -38.59
CA PRO A 167 -1.06 -6.10 -39.09
C PRO A 167 -1.28 -5.75 -40.56
N GLU A 168 -0.96 -4.50 -40.93
CA GLU A 168 -0.98 -4.05 -42.31
C GLU A 168 0.34 -4.38 -43.00
N PHE A 169 0.27 -4.84 -44.26
CA PHE A 169 1.43 -5.23 -45.05
C PHE A 169 1.49 -4.44 -46.36
N PRO A 170 2.71 -4.16 -46.89
CA PRO A 170 2.85 -3.63 -48.23
C PRO A 170 2.24 -4.57 -49.29
N ILE A 171 1.91 -4.00 -50.45
CA ILE A 171 1.37 -4.76 -51.60
C ILE A 171 2.33 -5.91 -51.96
N ASN A 172 1.78 -7.12 -52.16
CA ASN A 172 2.50 -8.35 -52.48
C ASN A 172 3.50 -8.81 -51.40
N LYS A 173 3.27 -8.40 -50.15
CA LYS A 173 4.08 -8.79 -48.99
C LYS A 173 3.25 -9.22 -47.78
N GLY A 174 1.92 -9.31 -47.94
CA GLY A 174 0.99 -9.76 -46.90
C GLY A 174 0.54 -11.22 -47.07
N PRO A 175 -0.46 -11.66 -46.29
CA PRO A 175 -0.98 -13.02 -46.34
C PRO A 175 -1.44 -13.48 -47.74
N GLU A 176 -1.72 -12.57 -48.67
CA GLU A 176 -2.14 -12.86 -50.04
C GLU A 176 -1.11 -13.61 -50.88
N VAL A 177 0.18 -13.52 -50.54
CA VAL A 177 1.25 -14.25 -51.26
C VAL A 177 1.64 -15.58 -50.62
N PHE A 178 1.07 -15.90 -49.46
CA PHE A 178 1.41 -17.10 -48.68
C PHE A 178 0.55 -18.28 -49.12
N GLU A 179 1.17 -19.44 -49.37
CA GLU A 179 0.45 -20.65 -49.79
C GLU A 179 -0.17 -21.42 -48.62
N GLY A 180 0.27 -21.13 -47.39
CA GLY A 180 -0.28 -21.70 -46.17
C GLY A 180 -1.52 -20.97 -45.65
N LYS A 181 -1.97 -21.33 -44.44
CA LYS A 181 -3.18 -20.77 -43.84
C LYS A 181 -2.87 -19.68 -42.82
N VAL A 182 -3.52 -18.53 -42.94
CA VAL A 182 -3.43 -17.44 -41.94
C VAL A 182 -4.77 -17.28 -41.23
N ILE A 183 -4.76 -17.26 -39.90
CA ILE A 183 -5.94 -16.99 -39.07
C ILE A 183 -5.60 -16.07 -37.90
N HIS A 184 -6.62 -15.48 -37.26
CA HIS A 184 -6.44 -14.80 -35.99
C HIS A 184 -6.68 -15.74 -34.81
N SER A 185 -6.10 -15.44 -33.66
CA SER A 185 -6.35 -16.14 -32.39
C SER A 185 -7.83 -16.19 -32.00
N MET A 186 -8.62 -15.21 -32.46
CA MET A 186 -10.07 -15.19 -32.29
C MET A 186 -10.76 -16.33 -33.04
N ASP A 187 -10.36 -16.56 -34.30
CA ASP A 187 -10.92 -17.64 -35.11
C ASP A 187 -10.53 -18.99 -34.52
N TYR A 188 -9.27 -19.12 -34.09
CA TYR A 188 -8.77 -20.30 -33.39
C TYR A 188 -9.58 -20.62 -32.13
N ALA A 189 -9.81 -19.63 -31.27
CA ALA A 189 -10.60 -19.78 -30.04
C ALA A 189 -12.10 -20.04 -30.30
N SER A 190 -12.58 -19.80 -31.52
CA SER A 190 -13.98 -20.04 -31.88
C SER A 190 -14.26 -21.46 -32.37
N MET A 191 -13.21 -22.23 -32.67
CA MET A 191 -13.27 -23.63 -33.10
C MET A 191 -13.53 -24.55 -31.89
N ASP A 192 -14.15 -25.70 -32.14
CA ASP A 192 -14.15 -26.79 -31.16
C ASP A 192 -12.74 -27.39 -30.98
N SER A 193 -12.55 -28.13 -29.89
CA SER A 193 -11.23 -28.64 -29.51
C SER A 193 -10.64 -29.63 -30.53
N GLU A 194 -11.48 -30.37 -31.25
CA GLU A 194 -11.04 -31.36 -32.23
C GLU A 194 -10.55 -30.65 -33.49
N SER A 195 -11.38 -29.76 -34.05
CA SER A 195 -11.01 -28.92 -35.20
C SER A 195 -9.75 -28.09 -34.95
N ALA A 196 -9.62 -27.49 -33.75
CA ALA A 196 -8.45 -26.69 -33.38
C ALA A 196 -7.17 -27.54 -33.30
N THR A 197 -7.29 -28.80 -32.85
CA THR A 197 -6.18 -29.76 -32.78
C THR A 197 -5.78 -30.24 -34.17
N GLU A 198 -6.74 -30.65 -35.00
CA GLU A 198 -6.50 -31.08 -36.37
C GLU A 198 -5.87 -29.98 -37.23
N LEU A 199 -6.24 -28.72 -36.97
CA LEU A 199 -5.68 -27.59 -37.68
C LEU A 199 -4.16 -27.55 -37.54
N VAL A 200 -3.61 -27.76 -36.34
CA VAL A 200 -2.18 -27.58 -36.03
C VAL A 200 -1.37 -28.87 -36.07
N LYS A 201 -2.02 -30.03 -35.96
CA LYS A 201 -1.36 -31.34 -35.86
C LYS A 201 -0.48 -31.63 -37.07
N GLY A 202 0.79 -31.94 -36.80
CA GLY A 202 1.79 -32.31 -37.81
C GLY A 202 2.23 -31.17 -38.73
N LYS A 203 1.98 -29.91 -38.35
CA LYS A 203 2.28 -28.72 -39.16
C LYS A 203 3.24 -27.77 -38.46
N GLN A 204 4.00 -27.02 -39.23
CA GLN A 204 4.84 -25.92 -38.74
C GLN A 204 3.97 -24.69 -38.48
N VAL A 205 3.79 -24.33 -37.21
CA VAL A 205 2.92 -23.23 -36.79
C VAL A 205 3.77 -22.06 -36.31
N THR A 206 3.53 -20.87 -36.88
CA THR A 206 4.09 -19.61 -36.38
C THR A 206 3.01 -18.75 -35.76
N ILE A 207 3.19 -18.39 -34.50
CA ILE A 207 2.31 -17.50 -33.73
C ILE A 207 2.97 -16.13 -33.66
N VAL A 208 2.22 -15.08 -33.98
CA VAL A 208 2.71 -13.69 -33.92
C VAL A 208 2.13 -13.01 -32.69
N GLY A 209 2.97 -12.69 -31.71
CA GLY A 209 2.60 -12.10 -30.41
C GLY A 209 3.28 -12.81 -29.22
N LEU A 210 3.23 -12.18 -28.04
CA LEU A 210 3.85 -12.72 -26.80
C LEU A 210 3.00 -12.42 -25.53
N HIS A 211 1.68 -12.35 -25.68
CA HIS A 211 0.74 -12.21 -24.56
C HIS A 211 -0.08 -13.49 -24.39
N LYS A 212 -1.06 -13.47 -23.47
CA LYS A 212 -1.80 -14.67 -23.02
C LYS A 212 -2.25 -15.60 -24.14
N SER A 213 -2.98 -15.10 -25.15
CA SER A 213 -3.45 -15.94 -26.26
C SER A 213 -2.30 -16.60 -27.02
N ALA A 214 -1.19 -15.88 -27.25
CA ALA A 214 -0.03 -16.43 -27.92
C ALA A 214 0.63 -17.54 -27.10
N LEU A 215 0.78 -17.33 -25.79
CA LEU A 215 1.39 -18.32 -24.88
C LEU A 215 0.53 -19.60 -24.79
N ASP A 216 -0.79 -19.46 -24.68
CA ASP A 216 -1.70 -20.61 -24.59
C ASP A 216 -1.70 -21.44 -25.87
N ILE A 217 -1.80 -20.77 -27.03
CA ILE A 217 -1.78 -21.47 -28.33
C ILE A 217 -0.41 -22.12 -28.55
N ALA A 218 0.69 -21.44 -28.19
CA ALA A 218 2.04 -22.00 -28.33
C ALA A 218 2.22 -23.28 -27.51
N MET A 219 1.72 -23.30 -26.27
CA MET A 219 1.75 -24.49 -25.42
C MET A 219 0.91 -25.64 -25.94
N LEU A 220 -0.27 -25.32 -26.48
CA LEU A 220 -1.13 -26.32 -27.07
C LEU A 220 -0.46 -26.93 -28.32
N CYS A 221 0.10 -26.09 -29.19
CA CYS A 221 0.89 -26.54 -30.35
C CYS A 221 2.09 -27.40 -29.94
N SER A 222 2.85 -26.99 -28.91
CA SER A 222 4.01 -27.75 -28.45
C SER A 222 3.61 -29.12 -27.87
N THR A 223 2.47 -29.19 -27.18
CA THR A 223 1.94 -30.45 -26.64
C THR A 223 1.49 -31.41 -27.74
N ILE A 224 0.90 -30.89 -28.83
CA ILE A 224 0.41 -31.72 -29.95
C ILE A 224 1.56 -32.18 -30.86
N ASN A 225 2.49 -31.29 -31.17
CA ASN A 225 3.49 -31.50 -32.22
C ASN A 225 4.88 -31.89 -31.69
N GLY A 226 5.18 -31.60 -30.42
CA GLY A 226 6.47 -31.83 -29.81
C GLY A 226 7.62 -31.16 -30.56
N VAL A 227 8.82 -31.74 -30.45
CA VAL A 227 10.05 -31.24 -31.09
C VAL A 227 10.07 -31.52 -32.60
N LYS A 228 9.25 -32.47 -33.09
CA LYS A 228 9.23 -32.86 -34.52
C LYS A 228 8.72 -31.74 -35.42
N TYR A 229 7.68 -31.01 -34.99
CA TYR A 229 7.15 -29.84 -35.69
C TYR A 229 7.02 -28.67 -34.70
N PRO A 230 8.13 -27.99 -34.38
CA PRO A 230 8.17 -27.03 -33.29
C PRO A 230 7.32 -25.79 -33.59
N CYS A 231 6.70 -25.23 -32.55
CA CYS A 231 5.91 -24.01 -32.68
C CYS A 231 6.83 -22.79 -32.57
N ARG A 232 6.75 -21.87 -33.54
CA ARG A 232 7.51 -20.62 -33.53
C ARG A 232 6.68 -19.49 -32.95
N VAL A 233 7.24 -18.72 -32.03
CA VAL A 233 6.62 -17.53 -31.47
C VAL A 233 7.41 -16.30 -31.91
N LEU A 234 6.84 -15.54 -32.83
CA LEU A 234 7.40 -14.29 -33.35
C LEU A 234 6.95 -13.12 -32.47
N TYR A 235 7.90 -12.42 -31.85
CA TYR A 235 7.60 -11.33 -30.92
C TYR A 235 8.44 -10.08 -31.18
N LYS A 236 7.86 -8.92 -30.89
CA LYS A 236 8.53 -7.61 -31.03
C LYS A 236 9.20 -7.15 -29.75
N THR A 237 8.46 -7.20 -28.64
CA THR A 237 8.87 -6.65 -27.34
C THR A 237 8.86 -7.76 -26.29
N LYS A 238 9.90 -7.81 -25.46
CA LYS A 238 9.97 -8.71 -24.30
C LYS A 238 9.13 -8.14 -23.17
N ARG A 239 8.48 -8.98 -22.35
CA ARG A 239 7.59 -8.55 -21.26
C ARG A 239 7.85 -9.35 -19.99
N TRP A 240 7.55 -8.76 -18.84
CA TRP A 240 7.64 -9.41 -17.54
C TRP A 240 6.43 -10.32 -17.27
N ASN A 241 6.29 -11.40 -18.04
CA ASN A 241 5.20 -12.37 -17.83
C ASN A 241 5.41 -13.15 -16.52
N PHE A 242 4.34 -13.40 -15.76
CA PHE A 242 4.39 -14.02 -14.44
C PHE A 242 4.52 -15.54 -14.50
N PRO A 243 5.37 -16.16 -13.67
CA PRO A 243 5.32 -17.59 -13.42
C PRO A 243 4.26 -17.98 -12.38
N ASP A 244 3.96 -17.08 -11.44
CA ASP A 244 3.04 -17.25 -10.31
C ASP A 244 2.73 -15.89 -9.66
N PHE A 245 1.78 -15.87 -8.73
CA PHE A 245 1.40 -14.69 -7.93
C PHE A 245 2.12 -14.60 -6.57
N TYR A 246 3.20 -15.37 -6.38
CA TYR A 246 3.92 -15.50 -5.10
C TYR A 246 5.43 -15.27 -5.28
N PRO A 247 5.87 -14.06 -5.71
CA PRO A 247 7.29 -13.73 -5.78
C PRO A 247 8.02 -14.03 -4.48
N TRP A 248 8.96 -14.97 -4.51
CA TRP A 248 9.70 -15.47 -3.34
C TRP A 248 8.80 -15.91 -2.17
N GLY A 249 7.59 -16.39 -2.44
CA GLY A 249 6.61 -16.82 -1.43
C GLY A 249 5.75 -15.69 -0.86
N ILE A 250 5.96 -14.44 -1.27
CA ILE A 250 5.16 -13.28 -0.84
C ILE A 250 4.01 -13.09 -1.83
N PRO A 251 2.73 -13.04 -1.41
CA PRO A 251 1.63 -12.74 -2.31
C PRO A 251 1.82 -11.40 -3.02
N LEU A 252 1.80 -11.39 -4.35
CA LEU A 252 1.90 -10.19 -5.17
C LEU A 252 0.89 -9.09 -4.77
N PRO A 253 -0.37 -9.42 -4.37
CA PRO A 253 -1.30 -8.42 -3.87
C PRO A 253 -0.80 -7.63 -2.65
N TYR A 254 0.04 -8.22 -1.80
CA TYR A 254 0.61 -7.52 -0.64
C TYR A 254 1.70 -6.52 -1.04
N LEU A 255 2.31 -6.66 -2.21
CA LEU A 255 3.28 -5.71 -2.73
C LEU A 255 2.59 -4.58 -3.52
N TYR A 256 1.57 -4.90 -4.32
CA TYR A 256 1.02 -3.96 -5.31
C TYR A 256 -0.48 -3.69 -5.24
N LEU A 257 -1.29 -4.59 -4.65
CA LEU A 257 -2.76 -4.51 -4.71
C LEU A 257 -3.38 -4.33 -3.31
N ASN A 258 -2.93 -3.30 -2.57
CA ASN A 258 -3.48 -2.93 -1.28
C ASN A 258 -3.45 -1.41 -1.04
N ARG A 259 -4.13 -0.95 0.02
CA ARG A 259 -4.24 0.49 0.29
C ARG A 259 -2.90 1.17 0.60
N PHE A 260 -1.93 0.43 1.14
CA PHE A 260 -0.61 0.97 1.43
C PHE A 260 0.21 1.13 0.15
N SER A 261 0.17 0.16 -0.77
CA SER A 261 0.88 0.24 -2.04
C SER A 261 0.41 1.42 -2.91
N GLU A 262 -0.87 1.79 -2.80
CA GLU A 262 -1.45 2.98 -3.41
C GLU A 262 -0.86 4.32 -2.89
N LEU A 263 -0.15 4.33 -1.77
CA LEU A 263 0.57 5.51 -1.27
C LEU A 263 1.90 5.72 -2.01
N MET A 264 2.42 4.68 -2.68
CA MET A 264 3.67 4.72 -3.45
C MET A 264 3.48 5.22 -4.89
N LEU A 265 2.24 5.54 -5.26
CA LEU A 265 1.86 5.98 -6.60
C LEU A 265 1.46 7.45 -6.58
N HIS A 266 1.98 8.22 -7.54
CA HIS A 266 1.54 9.58 -7.77
C HIS A 266 0.16 9.59 -8.41
N LYS A 267 -0.76 10.39 -7.86
CA LYS A 267 -2.13 10.54 -8.35
C LYS A 267 -2.37 11.97 -8.84
N PRO A 268 -3.20 12.16 -9.89
CA PRO A 268 -3.58 13.47 -10.34
C PRO A 268 -4.36 14.21 -9.23
N ASN A 269 -4.11 15.51 -9.07
CA ASN A 269 -4.73 16.39 -8.06
C ASN A 269 -4.54 15.95 -6.59
N GLN A 270 -3.49 15.18 -6.29
CA GLN A 270 -3.25 14.74 -4.91
C GLN A 270 -2.77 15.89 -3.99
N PRO A 271 -3.16 15.89 -2.70
CA PRO A 271 -2.63 16.82 -1.71
C PRO A 271 -1.09 16.75 -1.62
N PHE A 272 -0.47 17.88 -1.28
CA PHE A 272 0.99 17.99 -1.12
C PHE A 272 1.58 16.89 -0.22
N PHE A 273 0.87 16.52 0.85
CA PHE A 273 1.31 15.46 1.75
C PHE A 273 1.36 14.07 1.09
N LEU A 274 0.35 13.71 0.28
CA LEU A 274 0.37 12.44 -0.47
C LEU A 274 1.45 12.45 -1.55
N TYR A 275 1.72 13.62 -2.15
CA TYR A 275 2.84 13.78 -3.07
C TYR A 275 4.19 13.52 -2.39
N LEU A 276 4.42 14.08 -1.19
CA LEU A 276 5.64 13.84 -0.43
C LEU A 276 5.77 12.37 -0.01
N ILE A 277 4.67 11.72 0.41
CA ILE A 277 4.67 10.29 0.75
C ILE A 277 5.05 9.44 -0.46
N ALA A 278 4.48 9.71 -1.64
CA ALA A 278 4.81 8.97 -2.85
C ALA A 278 6.31 9.08 -3.20
N ILE A 279 6.90 10.26 -3.04
CA ILE A 279 8.37 10.46 -3.19
C ILE A 279 9.13 9.64 -2.16
N LEU A 280 8.78 9.77 -0.88
CA LEU A 280 9.46 9.07 0.22
C LEU A 280 9.43 7.54 0.03
N LEU A 281 8.32 7.00 -0.47
CA LEU A 281 8.12 5.57 -0.70
C LEU A 281 8.60 5.09 -2.08
N THR A 282 9.14 5.97 -2.93
CA THR A 282 9.68 5.59 -4.25
C THR A 282 10.79 4.53 -4.16
N PRO A 283 11.74 4.59 -3.21
CA PRO A 283 12.73 3.53 -3.02
C PRO A 283 12.08 2.18 -2.69
N LEU A 284 11.00 2.17 -1.90
CA LEU A 284 10.30 0.93 -1.55
C LEU A 284 9.62 0.30 -2.78
N ARG A 285 8.97 1.11 -3.63
CA ARG A 285 8.42 0.66 -4.92
C ARG A 285 9.51 0.10 -5.84
N TRP A 286 10.69 0.70 -5.85
CA TRP A 286 11.85 0.17 -6.57
C TRP A 286 12.30 -1.19 -6.01
N VAL A 287 12.38 -1.33 -4.68
CA VAL A 287 12.70 -2.61 -4.02
C VAL A 287 11.69 -3.68 -4.41
N PHE A 288 10.38 -3.39 -4.34
CA PHE A 288 9.34 -4.33 -4.75
C PHE A 288 9.51 -4.75 -6.22
N SER A 289 9.80 -3.80 -7.12
CA SER A 289 10.06 -4.10 -8.53
C SER A 289 11.24 -5.08 -8.67
N LYS A 290 12.33 -4.85 -7.94
CA LYS A 290 13.53 -5.70 -8.00
C LYS A 290 13.30 -7.09 -7.40
N ILE A 291 12.52 -7.21 -6.33
CA ILE A 291 12.14 -8.51 -5.75
C ILE A 291 11.37 -9.34 -6.79
N VAL A 292 10.37 -8.73 -7.44
CA VAL A 292 9.56 -9.42 -8.46
C VAL A 292 10.38 -9.74 -9.70
N GLU A 293 11.15 -8.79 -10.23
CA GLU A 293 12.05 -9.00 -11.37
C GLU A 293 13.03 -10.15 -11.11
N SER A 294 13.64 -10.19 -9.92
CA SER A 294 14.56 -11.25 -9.51
C SER A 294 13.88 -12.62 -9.47
N HIS A 295 12.66 -12.70 -8.91
CA HIS A 295 11.89 -13.95 -8.88
C HIS A 295 11.58 -14.44 -10.29
N ILE A 296 11.05 -13.57 -11.16
CA ILE A 296 10.68 -13.92 -12.53
C ILE A 296 11.91 -14.35 -13.32
N LYS A 297 13.01 -13.56 -13.28
CA LYS A 297 14.28 -13.88 -13.94
C LYS A 297 14.77 -15.27 -13.57
N ARG A 298 14.78 -15.59 -12.28
CA ARG A 298 15.30 -16.86 -11.77
C ARG A 298 14.37 -18.03 -12.07
N LYS A 299 13.07 -17.89 -11.78
CA LYS A 299 12.09 -18.98 -11.92
C LYS A 299 11.89 -19.37 -13.38
N LEU A 300 11.86 -18.40 -14.30
CA LEU A 300 11.70 -18.63 -15.73
C LEU A 300 13.03 -18.73 -16.50
N ARG A 301 14.17 -18.58 -15.83
CA ARG A 301 15.52 -18.59 -16.42
C ARG A 301 15.65 -17.62 -17.61
N LEU A 302 15.06 -16.43 -17.52
CA LEU A 302 14.92 -15.51 -18.65
C LEU A 302 16.25 -15.11 -19.30
N GLU A 303 17.33 -15.03 -18.53
CA GLU A 303 18.67 -14.69 -19.05
C GLU A 303 19.18 -15.75 -20.03
N LYS A 304 18.93 -17.04 -19.76
CA LYS A 304 19.31 -18.15 -20.65
C LYS A 304 18.67 -18.04 -22.03
N PHE A 305 17.41 -17.58 -22.07
CA PHE A 305 16.64 -17.45 -23.31
C PHE A 305 16.71 -16.05 -23.93
N GLY A 306 17.50 -15.13 -23.35
CA GLY A 306 17.55 -13.74 -23.81
C GLY A 306 16.22 -12.98 -23.65
N MET A 307 15.35 -13.41 -22.74
CA MET A 307 13.98 -12.92 -22.56
C MET A 307 13.83 -11.88 -21.44
N VAL A 308 14.93 -11.39 -20.87
CA VAL A 308 14.90 -10.27 -19.92
C VAL A 308 14.44 -8.99 -20.63
N PRO A 309 13.33 -8.36 -20.21
CA PRO A 309 12.89 -7.08 -20.75
C PRO A 309 13.84 -5.92 -20.41
N ASP A 310 13.83 -4.90 -21.27
CA ASP A 310 14.71 -3.74 -21.15
C ASP A 310 14.14 -2.69 -20.16
N HIS A 311 12.83 -2.73 -19.90
CA HIS A 311 12.10 -1.86 -18.97
C HIS A 311 11.85 -2.52 -17.61
N ARG A 312 11.39 -1.74 -16.62
CA ARG A 312 11.15 -2.25 -15.25
C ARG A 312 9.81 -2.95 -15.13
N PHE A 313 9.71 -3.89 -14.18
CA PHE A 313 8.46 -4.60 -13.92
C PHE A 313 7.31 -3.65 -13.57
N HIS A 314 7.61 -2.55 -12.87
CA HIS A 314 6.58 -1.58 -12.52
C HIS A 314 5.83 -1.00 -13.75
N GLU A 315 6.49 -0.84 -14.89
CA GLU A 315 5.86 -0.27 -16.09
C GLU A 315 4.83 -1.24 -16.69
N ASP A 316 5.10 -2.55 -16.67
CA ASP A 316 4.16 -3.57 -17.10
C ASP A 316 2.97 -3.71 -16.13
N ILE A 317 3.21 -3.62 -14.80
CA ILE A 317 2.12 -3.70 -13.82
C ILE A 317 1.20 -2.47 -13.86
N SER A 318 1.74 -1.27 -14.07
CA SER A 318 0.91 -0.06 -14.19
C SER A 318 0.10 -0.02 -15.48
N SER A 319 0.64 -0.56 -16.57
CA SER A 319 -0.04 -0.61 -17.87
C SER A 319 -0.95 -1.84 -18.02
N CYS A 320 -0.99 -2.72 -17.02
CA CYS A 320 -1.72 -4.00 -17.06
C CYS A 320 -1.32 -4.92 -18.23
N THR A 321 -0.13 -4.74 -18.83
CA THR A 321 0.37 -5.56 -19.95
C THR A 321 1.14 -6.78 -19.45
N LEU A 322 0.51 -7.55 -18.55
CA LEU A 322 1.07 -8.73 -17.92
C LEU A 322 0.30 -9.97 -18.34
N ALA A 323 1.00 -11.10 -18.51
CA ALA A 323 0.39 -12.39 -18.76
C ALA A 323 0.91 -13.44 -17.78
N LEU A 324 0.04 -14.34 -17.32
CA LEU A 324 0.48 -15.54 -16.61
C LEU A 324 1.03 -16.53 -17.63
N VAL A 325 2.31 -16.91 -17.45
CA VAL A 325 3.00 -17.89 -18.27
C VAL A 325 2.44 -19.28 -17.93
N PRO A 326 2.00 -20.07 -18.93
CA PRO A 326 1.62 -21.45 -18.70
C PRO A 326 2.75 -22.26 -18.07
N GLU A 327 2.41 -23.25 -17.25
CA GLU A 327 3.41 -24.15 -16.69
C GLU A 327 4.22 -24.85 -17.78
N LYS A 328 5.52 -25.04 -17.53
CA LYS A 328 6.47 -25.67 -18.46
C LYS A 328 6.71 -24.94 -19.79
N PHE A 329 6.23 -23.71 -19.96
CA PHE A 329 6.47 -22.94 -21.19
C PHE A 329 7.95 -22.83 -21.56
N TYR A 330 8.78 -22.38 -20.62
CA TYR A 330 10.22 -22.23 -20.87
C TYR A 330 10.97 -23.56 -20.88
N ASP A 331 10.41 -24.62 -20.28
CA ASP A 331 10.97 -25.97 -20.41
C ASP A 331 10.78 -26.49 -21.85
N ASN A 332 9.62 -26.23 -22.46
CA ASN A 332 9.36 -26.53 -23.88
C ASN A 332 10.20 -25.66 -24.84
N VAL A 333 10.57 -24.44 -24.42
CA VAL A 333 11.55 -23.62 -25.15
C VAL A 333 12.95 -24.24 -25.07
N GLU A 334 13.32 -24.79 -23.91
CA GLU A 334 14.59 -25.48 -23.72
C GLU A 334 14.68 -26.78 -24.51
N GLU A 335 13.60 -27.57 -24.53
CA GLU A 335 13.48 -28.81 -25.30
C GLU A 335 13.48 -28.56 -26.82
N GLY A 336 13.11 -27.34 -27.24
CA GLY A 336 13.03 -26.94 -28.64
C GLY A 336 11.68 -27.22 -29.30
N SER A 337 10.65 -27.62 -28.54
CA SER A 337 9.27 -27.73 -29.05
C SER A 337 8.60 -26.36 -29.21
N ILE A 338 9.12 -25.32 -28.55
CA ILE A 338 8.79 -23.91 -28.79
C ILE A 338 10.06 -23.15 -29.17
N ILE A 339 10.02 -22.38 -30.26
CA ILE A 339 11.14 -21.56 -30.73
C ILE A 339 10.74 -20.08 -30.65
N LEU A 340 11.42 -19.33 -29.79
CA LEU A 340 11.22 -17.89 -29.65
C LEU A 340 12.03 -17.15 -30.72
N LYS A 341 11.37 -16.30 -31.52
CA LYS A 341 12.02 -15.48 -32.53
C LYS A 341 11.68 -14.00 -32.34
N LYS A 342 12.69 -13.17 -32.10
CA LYS A 342 12.53 -11.72 -32.04
C LYS A 342 12.47 -11.16 -33.47
N GLY A 343 11.48 -10.33 -33.78
CA GLY A 343 11.33 -9.67 -35.07
C GLY A 343 10.49 -8.40 -34.98
N GLY A 344 10.99 -7.30 -35.57
CA GLY A 344 10.30 -6.01 -35.56
C GLY A 344 9.28 -5.87 -36.69
N ARG A 345 9.77 -5.92 -37.94
CA ARG A 345 8.97 -5.97 -39.17
C ARG A 345 9.10 -7.36 -39.78
N PHE A 346 8.05 -7.81 -40.45
CA PHE A 346 8.04 -9.09 -41.15
C PHE A 346 7.12 -9.00 -42.37
N TRP A 347 7.35 -9.89 -43.31
CA TRP A 347 6.58 -10.01 -44.56
C TRP A 347 6.34 -11.48 -44.86
N PHE A 348 5.38 -11.75 -45.73
CA PHE A 348 5.12 -13.10 -46.22
C PHE A 348 5.87 -13.38 -47.52
N ASN A 349 6.26 -14.63 -47.70
CA ASN A 349 6.60 -15.21 -48.99
C ASN A 349 5.74 -16.48 -49.20
N LYS A 350 5.93 -17.17 -50.32
CA LYS A 350 5.16 -18.39 -50.63
C LYS A 350 5.29 -19.49 -49.57
N GLU A 351 6.48 -19.66 -49.00
CA GLU A 351 6.81 -20.77 -48.07
C GLU A 351 6.64 -20.41 -46.58
N GLY A 352 6.42 -19.15 -46.21
CA GLY A 352 6.42 -18.72 -44.81
C GLY A 352 6.61 -17.22 -44.57
N ILE A 353 7.31 -16.89 -43.49
CA ILE A 353 7.54 -15.51 -43.01
C ILE A 353 9.01 -15.12 -43.16
N LEU A 354 9.25 -13.93 -43.70
CA LEU A 354 10.55 -13.25 -43.73
C LEU A 354 10.60 -12.22 -42.60
N VAL A 355 11.67 -12.22 -41.81
CA VAL A 355 11.87 -11.26 -40.72
C VAL A 355 12.92 -10.23 -41.13
N ASP A 356 12.69 -8.98 -40.80
CA ASP A 356 13.61 -7.86 -41.08
C ASP A 356 15.01 -8.14 -40.52
N GLY A 357 16.03 -8.05 -41.39
CA GLY A 357 17.42 -8.40 -41.10
C GLY A 357 17.81 -9.86 -41.34
N GLU A 358 16.88 -10.73 -41.71
CA GLU A 358 17.10 -12.16 -42.01
C GLU A 358 16.34 -12.59 -43.29
N GLU A 359 16.45 -11.78 -44.35
CA GLU A 359 15.71 -12.00 -45.61
C GLU A 359 16.14 -13.26 -46.36
N ASP A 360 17.37 -13.73 -46.16
CA ASP A 360 17.92 -14.92 -46.83
C ASP A 360 17.47 -16.25 -46.18
N SER A 361 16.79 -16.21 -45.03
CA SER A 361 16.37 -17.41 -44.27
C SER A 361 14.90 -17.36 -43.87
N PRO A 362 13.95 -17.72 -44.77
CA PRO A 362 12.53 -17.68 -44.45
C PRO A 362 12.15 -18.67 -43.36
N LEU A 363 11.31 -18.21 -42.43
CA LEU A 363 10.65 -19.04 -41.45
C LEU A 363 9.56 -19.87 -42.14
N LYS A 364 9.96 -21.03 -42.70
CA LYS A 364 9.04 -22.01 -43.28
C LYS A 364 7.90 -22.33 -42.33
N THR A 365 6.67 -22.17 -42.78
CA THR A 365 5.47 -22.21 -41.94
C THR A 365 4.30 -22.71 -42.77
N ASP A 366 3.48 -23.59 -42.21
CA ASP A 366 2.22 -24.04 -42.84
C ASP A 366 1.04 -23.19 -42.36
N ILE A 367 1.08 -22.74 -41.11
CA ILE A 367 0.01 -21.95 -40.48
C ILE A 367 0.56 -20.77 -39.71
N VAL A 368 0.02 -19.59 -39.98
CA VAL A 368 0.28 -18.38 -39.20
C VAL A 368 -0.94 -18.01 -38.37
N ILE A 369 -0.74 -17.87 -37.07
CA ILE A 369 -1.79 -17.46 -36.13
C ILE A 369 -1.43 -16.07 -35.56
N PHE A 370 -2.20 -15.07 -35.94
CA PHE A 370 -2.07 -13.73 -35.38
C PHE A 370 -2.66 -13.67 -33.97
N ALA A 371 -1.81 -13.54 -32.97
CA ALA A 371 -2.18 -13.28 -31.57
C ALA A 371 -1.85 -11.82 -31.21
N THR A 372 -2.26 -10.90 -32.09
CA THR A 372 -1.89 -9.48 -32.13
C THR A 372 -2.92 -8.56 -31.46
N GLY A 373 -3.92 -9.12 -30.77
CA GLY A 373 -4.91 -8.38 -30.01
C GLY A 373 -6.15 -7.98 -30.82
N PHE A 374 -6.87 -6.96 -30.36
CA PHE A 374 -8.17 -6.55 -30.90
C PHE A 374 -8.26 -5.04 -31.08
N ARG A 375 -9.08 -4.60 -32.04
CA ARG A 375 -9.40 -3.20 -32.31
C ARG A 375 -10.72 -2.80 -31.67
N GLY A 376 -10.75 -2.82 -30.33
CA GLY A 376 -11.93 -2.42 -29.55
C GLY A 376 -12.34 -0.97 -29.80
N ASP A 377 -11.38 -0.10 -30.13
CA ASP A 377 -11.60 1.30 -30.55
C ASP A 377 -12.51 1.38 -31.77
N LYS A 378 -12.23 0.57 -32.79
CA LYS A 378 -13.05 0.47 -34.00
C LYS A 378 -14.44 -0.05 -33.69
N LYS A 379 -14.54 -1.07 -32.83
CA LYS A 379 -15.85 -1.62 -32.40
C LYS A 379 -16.72 -0.56 -31.71
N LEU A 380 -16.12 0.25 -30.84
CA LEU A 380 -16.82 1.32 -30.13
C LEU A 380 -17.20 2.47 -31.05
N ARG A 381 -16.36 2.80 -32.03
CA ARG A 381 -16.67 3.80 -33.06
C ARG A 381 -17.82 3.37 -33.94
N ASP A 382 -17.73 2.17 -34.52
CA ASP A 382 -18.62 1.70 -35.57
C ASP A 382 -20.07 1.45 -35.07
N ILE A 383 -20.33 1.52 -33.76
CA ILE A 383 -21.69 1.44 -33.19
C ILE A 383 -22.49 2.74 -33.38
N PHE A 384 -21.82 3.88 -33.56
CA PHE A 384 -22.51 5.16 -33.75
C PHE A 384 -22.88 5.34 -35.22
N VAL A 385 -24.12 5.77 -35.49
CA VAL A 385 -24.53 6.15 -36.86
C VAL A 385 -23.97 7.52 -37.24
N SER A 386 -23.87 8.45 -36.28
CA SER A 386 -23.34 9.80 -36.50
C SER A 386 -21.82 9.81 -36.62
N SER A 387 -21.30 10.42 -37.70
CA SER A 387 -19.86 10.63 -37.91
C SER A 387 -19.23 11.51 -36.83
N LYS A 388 -19.97 12.48 -36.26
CA LYS A 388 -19.52 13.30 -35.14
C LYS A 388 -19.19 12.44 -33.92
N PHE A 389 -20.13 11.58 -33.49
CA PHE A 389 -19.90 10.70 -32.34
C PHE A 389 -18.87 9.61 -32.62
N GLN A 390 -18.77 9.12 -33.86
CA GLN A 390 -17.68 8.24 -34.28
C GLN A 390 -16.31 8.90 -34.04
N ASN A 391 -16.13 10.16 -34.44
CA ASN A 391 -14.87 10.87 -34.26
C ASN A 391 -14.60 11.21 -32.79
N LEU A 392 -15.61 11.63 -32.04
CA LEU A 392 -15.48 11.94 -30.61
C LEU A 392 -15.05 10.72 -29.79
N ILE A 393 -15.74 9.58 -29.97
CA ILE A 393 -15.43 8.38 -29.19
C ILE A 393 -14.11 7.72 -29.59
N ALA A 394 -13.69 7.86 -30.86
CA ALA A 394 -12.43 7.32 -31.34
C ALA A 394 -11.21 8.04 -30.75
N GLY A 395 -11.34 9.34 -30.44
CA GLY A 395 -10.22 10.17 -30.01
C GLY A 395 -9.13 10.29 -31.07
N SER A 396 -7.89 10.58 -30.65
CA SER A 396 -6.73 10.58 -31.56
C SER A 396 -6.11 9.17 -31.68
N SER A 397 -5.48 8.86 -32.82
CA SER A 397 -4.99 7.51 -33.19
C SER A 397 -3.99 6.87 -32.20
N ASN A 398 -3.41 7.65 -31.28
CA ASN A 398 -2.45 7.21 -30.28
C ASN A 398 -2.95 7.31 -28.83
N GLN A 399 -4.22 7.65 -28.59
CA GLN A 399 -4.78 7.86 -27.25
C GLN A 399 -5.81 6.79 -26.87
N THR A 400 -5.91 6.48 -25.58
CA THR A 400 -7.02 5.68 -25.04
C THR A 400 -8.34 6.44 -25.22
N VAL A 401 -9.46 5.70 -25.31
CA VAL A 401 -10.80 6.28 -25.48
C VAL A 401 -11.05 7.35 -24.41
N PRO A 402 -11.45 8.57 -24.82
CA PRO A 402 -11.50 9.74 -23.94
C PRO A 402 -12.77 9.69 -23.06
N LEU A 403 -12.70 8.94 -21.96
CA LEU A 403 -13.81 8.76 -21.02
C LEU A 403 -13.49 9.38 -19.65
N TYR A 404 -14.34 10.31 -19.21
CA TYR A 404 -14.36 10.80 -17.83
C TYR A 404 -14.70 9.65 -16.87
N ARG A 405 -13.84 9.46 -15.86
CA ARG A 405 -13.88 8.32 -14.93
C ARG A 405 -13.94 6.96 -15.63
N GLU A 406 -13.44 6.90 -16.88
CA GLU A 406 -13.52 5.72 -17.74
C GLU A 406 -14.94 5.19 -17.99
N CYS A 407 -15.95 6.06 -17.84
CA CYS A 407 -17.37 5.72 -17.99
C CYS A 407 -18.10 6.63 -18.99
N ILE A 408 -17.94 7.95 -18.89
CA ILE A 408 -18.78 8.93 -19.61
C ILE A 408 -17.93 9.72 -20.59
N HIS A 409 -18.43 9.94 -21.80
CA HIS A 409 -17.80 10.88 -22.71
C HIS A 409 -18.36 12.30 -22.46
N PRO A 410 -17.53 13.34 -22.24
CA PRO A 410 -18.00 14.68 -21.88
C PRO A 410 -18.93 15.33 -22.92
N GLU A 411 -18.82 14.95 -24.19
CA GLU A 411 -19.62 15.53 -25.28
C GLU A 411 -20.69 14.59 -25.84
N ILE A 412 -20.76 13.34 -25.39
CA ILE A 412 -21.81 12.41 -25.83
C ILE A 412 -22.85 12.31 -24.71
N PRO A 413 -24.07 12.82 -24.92
CA PRO A 413 -25.08 12.88 -23.88
C PRO A 413 -25.78 11.53 -23.67
N GLN A 414 -26.32 11.32 -22.46
CA GLN A 414 -27.16 10.17 -22.10
C GLN A 414 -26.54 8.80 -22.45
N LEU A 415 -25.22 8.69 -22.35
CA LEU A 415 -24.48 7.50 -22.73
C LEU A 415 -23.33 7.21 -21.76
N ALA A 416 -23.19 5.93 -21.41
CA ALA A 416 -22.06 5.41 -20.64
C ALA A 416 -21.40 4.23 -21.38
N VAL A 417 -20.10 4.03 -21.14
CA VAL A 417 -19.30 2.92 -21.65
C VAL A 417 -18.69 2.19 -20.47
N ILE A 418 -18.93 0.88 -20.34
CA ILE A 418 -18.44 0.08 -19.21
C ILE A 418 -17.73 -1.18 -19.73
N GLY A 419 -16.60 -1.52 -19.10
CA GLY A 419 -15.80 -2.70 -19.47
C GLY A 419 -14.83 -2.45 -20.63
N PHE A 420 -14.42 -1.20 -20.84
CA PHE A 420 -13.48 -0.81 -21.89
C PHE A 420 -12.05 -0.51 -21.40
N SER A 421 -11.87 -0.29 -20.09
CA SER A 421 -10.55 -0.10 -19.49
C SER A 421 -9.99 -1.38 -18.86
N GLU A 422 -8.66 -1.44 -18.75
CA GLU A 422 -7.93 -2.61 -18.29
C GLU A 422 -7.50 -2.45 -16.82
N SER A 423 -7.63 -3.53 -16.06
CA SER A 423 -7.24 -3.61 -14.66
C SER A 423 -6.89 -5.06 -14.28
N LEU A 424 -6.00 -5.24 -13.31
CA LEU A 424 -5.76 -6.55 -12.68
C LEU A 424 -7.00 -7.07 -11.92
N SER A 425 -8.00 -6.22 -11.67
CA SER A 425 -9.24 -6.57 -10.97
C SER A 425 -10.48 -6.16 -11.77
N ASN A 426 -10.48 -6.45 -13.08
CA ASN A 426 -11.51 -6.05 -14.04
C ASN A 426 -12.97 -6.20 -13.56
N LEU A 427 -13.29 -7.28 -12.83
CA LEU A 427 -14.65 -7.51 -12.34
C LEU A 427 -15.07 -6.42 -11.33
N TYR A 428 -14.27 -6.20 -10.28
CA TYR A 428 -14.53 -5.15 -9.28
C TYR A 428 -14.58 -3.76 -9.93
N THR A 429 -13.69 -3.49 -10.89
CA THR A 429 -13.65 -2.19 -11.54
C THR A 429 -14.90 -1.95 -12.40
N SER A 430 -15.40 -2.96 -13.11
CA SER A 430 -16.69 -2.87 -13.80
C SER A 430 -17.86 -2.70 -12.83
N GLU A 431 -17.85 -3.41 -11.70
CA GLU A 431 -18.91 -3.33 -10.69
C GLU A 431 -19.03 -1.94 -10.07
N VAL A 432 -17.91 -1.36 -9.62
CA VAL A 432 -17.88 -0.02 -9.04
C VAL A 432 -18.34 1.03 -10.06
N ARG A 433 -17.99 0.88 -11.34
CA ARG A 433 -18.45 1.76 -12.41
C ARG A 433 -19.95 1.63 -12.66
N CYS A 434 -20.49 0.41 -12.69
CA CYS A 434 -21.93 0.21 -12.80
C CYS A 434 -22.69 0.83 -11.63
N ARG A 435 -22.19 0.69 -10.40
CA ARG A 435 -22.75 1.37 -9.21
C ARG A 435 -22.72 2.89 -9.38
N TRP A 436 -21.56 3.45 -9.76
CA TRP A 436 -21.41 4.89 -9.95
C TRP A 436 -22.35 5.44 -11.05
N VAL A 437 -22.46 4.74 -12.18
CA VAL A 437 -23.42 5.10 -13.24
C VAL A 437 -24.87 4.94 -12.76
N ALA A 438 -25.21 3.91 -11.99
CA ALA A 438 -26.55 3.76 -11.44
C ALA A 438 -26.93 4.89 -10.47
N GLU A 439 -26.01 5.33 -9.62
CA GLU A 439 -26.19 6.51 -8.76
C GLU A 439 -26.34 7.82 -9.57
N LEU A 440 -25.62 7.94 -10.69
CA LEU A 440 -25.82 9.05 -11.63
C LEU A 440 -27.24 9.02 -12.21
N LEU A 441 -27.69 7.85 -12.68
CA LEU A 441 -29.03 7.67 -13.26
C LEU A 441 -30.15 7.91 -12.24
N ASP A 442 -29.92 7.60 -10.96
CA ASP A 442 -30.86 7.88 -9.87
C ASP A 442 -30.94 9.39 -9.53
N GLY A 443 -29.97 10.18 -9.98
CA GLY A 443 -29.89 11.61 -9.71
C GLY A 443 -29.26 11.94 -8.35
N THR A 444 -28.57 10.98 -7.71
CA THR A 444 -27.90 11.17 -6.42
C THR A 444 -26.80 12.25 -6.48
N PHE A 445 -26.19 12.44 -7.66
CA PHE A 445 -25.24 13.51 -7.92
C PHE A 445 -25.33 13.99 -9.38
N GLN A 446 -24.75 15.15 -9.64
CA GLN A 446 -24.62 15.72 -10.99
C GLN A 446 -23.18 15.65 -11.47
N LEU A 447 -22.99 15.53 -12.78
CA LEU A 447 -21.65 15.57 -13.36
C LEU A 447 -21.09 17.00 -13.33
N PRO A 448 -19.75 17.15 -13.21
CA PRO A 448 -19.08 18.41 -13.47
C PRO A 448 -19.40 18.97 -14.87
N ASN A 449 -19.08 20.24 -15.10
CA ASN A 449 -19.23 20.82 -16.44
C ASN A 449 -18.26 20.15 -17.44
N ILE A 450 -18.52 20.35 -18.74
CA ILE A 450 -17.79 19.65 -19.81
C ILE A 450 -16.29 20.00 -19.78
N GLU A 451 -15.93 21.24 -19.49
CA GLU A 451 -14.53 21.68 -19.42
C GLU A 451 -13.77 21.04 -18.26
N GLU A 452 -14.40 20.95 -17.08
CA GLU A 452 -13.83 20.28 -15.91
C GLU A 452 -13.59 18.79 -16.17
N MET A 453 -14.55 18.11 -16.81
CA MET A 453 -14.38 16.70 -17.20
C MET A 453 -13.22 16.53 -18.18
N LYS A 454 -13.10 17.39 -19.21
CA LYS A 454 -11.98 17.38 -20.17
C LYS A 454 -10.64 17.64 -19.49
N ASN A 455 -10.59 18.60 -18.57
CA ASN A 455 -9.38 18.92 -17.81
C ASN A 455 -8.93 17.76 -16.91
N ASP A 456 -9.87 17.07 -16.24
CA ASP A 456 -9.57 15.88 -15.44
C ASP A 456 -9.00 14.75 -16.30
N MET A 457 -9.62 14.50 -17.46
CA MET A 457 -9.14 13.52 -18.42
C MET A 457 -7.71 13.84 -18.87
N MET A 458 -7.42 15.07 -19.30
CA MET A 458 -6.07 15.47 -19.73
C MET A 458 -5.01 15.27 -18.63
N LYS A 459 -5.34 15.56 -17.37
CA LYS A 459 -4.44 15.33 -16.23
C LYS A 459 -4.18 13.84 -16.01
N GLY A 460 -5.21 12.99 -16.13
CA GLY A 460 -5.07 11.53 -16.09
C GLY A 460 -4.15 11.00 -17.19
N PHE A 461 -4.29 11.51 -18.42
CA PHE A 461 -3.42 11.16 -19.55
C PHE A 461 -1.95 11.51 -19.31
N HIS A 462 -1.66 12.71 -18.80
CA HIS A 462 -0.28 13.14 -18.51
C HIS A 462 0.35 12.30 -17.39
N SER A 463 -0.42 11.94 -16.36
CA SER A 463 0.02 11.07 -15.26
C SER A 463 0.36 9.65 -15.74
N ASN A 464 -0.47 9.05 -16.59
CA ASN A 464 -0.21 7.71 -17.14
C ASN A 464 1.03 7.68 -18.04
N ASN A 465 1.29 8.77 -18.79
CA ASN A 465 2.49 8.89 -19.62
C ASN A 465 3.76 9.17 -18.81
N THR A 466 3.70 9.94 -17.72
CA THR A 466 4.87 10.22 -16.84
C THR A 466 5.28 9.05 -15.94
N ILE A 467 4.36 8.13 -15.64
CA ILE A 467 4.69 6.87 -14.94
C ILE A 467 5.57 5.95 -15.83
N GLY A 468 5.48 6.08 -17.16
CA GLY A 468 6.37 5.41 -18.12
C GLY A 468 7.66 6.17 -18.43
N SER A 469 7.79 7.43 -18.03
CA SER A 469 8.96 8.27 -18.30
C SER A 469 9.19 9.32 -17.22
N SER A 470 9.87 8.95 -16.13
CA SER A 470 10.44 9.96 -15.24
C SER A 470 11.74 9.50 -14.61
N SER A 471 12.83 9.86 -15.29
CA SER A 471 14.10 10.23 -14.67
C SER A 471 14.12 11.75 -14.44
N SER A 472 14.55 12.15 -13.23
CA SER A 472 15.06 13.46 -12.80
C SER A 472 14.17 14.72 -12.94
N SER A 473 13.76 15.28 -11.81
CA SER A 473 14.37 16.51 -11.25
C SER A 473 13.59 16.99 -10.01
N SER A 474 14.33 17.31 -8.96
CA SER A 474 13.85 17.81 -7.69
C SER A 474 14.09 19.31 -7.58
N SER A 475 13.13 20.06 -7.04
CA SER A 475 13.42 21.33 -6.36
C SER A 475 12.64 21.39 -5.04
N SER A 476 13.41 21.61 -3.97
CA SER A 476 12.98 21.73 -2.59
C SER A 476 12.52 23.16 -2.27
N SER A 477 11.54 23.31 -1.39
CA SER A 477 11.49 24.48 -0.50
C SER A 477 10.98 24.10 0.90
N SER A 478 11.60 24.79 1.84
CA SER A 478 11.67 24.60 3.28
C SER A 478 10.42 25.02 4.04
N SER A 479 10.02 24.26 5.06
CA SER A 479 9.21 24.75 6.18
C SER A 479 9.29 23.82 7.39
N SER A 480 10.35 23.95 8.18
CA SER A 480 10.54 23.24 9.46
C SER A 480 10.85 24.24 10.57
N LEU A 481 9.83 24.98 11.01
CA LEU A 481 9.87 25.72 12.28
C LEU A 481 8.50 25.91 12.96
N PHE A 482 7.41 25.39 12.37
CA PHE A 482 6.05 25.57 12.91
C PHE A 482 5.57 24.41 13.80
N LEU A 483 6.28 23.26 13.80
CA LEU A 483 5.81 22.05 14.49
C LEU A 483 6.10 22.05 16.00
N ILE A 484 7.11 22.77 16.46
CA ILE A 484 7.55 22.75 17.88
C ILE A 484 6.62 23.60 18.76
N ILE A 485 6.02 24.67 18.21
CA ILE A 485 5.13 25.57 18.96
C ILE A 485 3.73 24.96 19.18
N ILE A 486 3.27 24.08 18.28
CA ILE A 486 1.96 23.41 18.38
C ILE A 486 1.98 22.25 19.40
N ILE A 487 3.14 21.65 19.67
CA ILE A 487 3.25 20.53 20.62
C ILE A 487 3.22 21.02 22.08
N ILE A 488 3.71 22.24 22.35
CA ILE A 488 3.70 22.84 23.69
C ILE A 488 2.29 23.32 24.08
N SER A 489 1.43 23.67 23.10
CA SER A 489 0.07 24.19 23.36
C SER A 489 -0.98 23.11 23.66
N LEU A 490 -0.62 21.82 23.65
CA LEU A 490 -1.53 20.68 23.88
C LEU A 490 -1.29 19.95 25.22
N LEU A 491 -0.52 20.54 26.14
CA LEU A 491 -0.21 19.94 27.44
C LEU A 491 -1.43 20.00 28.39
N GLN A 492 -2.33 19.04 28.28
CA GLN A 492 -3.34 18.73 29.30
C GLN A 492 -2.85 17.59 30.21
N GLN A 493 -3.27 17.62 31.46
CA GLN A 493 -2.95 16.62 32.47
C GLN A 493 -3.53 15.25 32.05
N VAL A 494 -2.66 14.25 31.88
CA VAL A 494 -3.06 12.89 31.51
C VAL A 494 -3.11 12.02 32.75
N ASN A 495 -4.31 11.55 33.03
CA ASN A 495 -4.57 10.62 34.11
C ASN A 495 -4.62 9.20 33.52
N GLY A 496 -3.94 8.26 34.17
CA GLY A 496 -3.62 6.96 33.55
C GLY A 496 -4.24 5.75 34.21
N SER A 497 -4.42 5.79 35.52
CA SER A 497 -5.27 4.85 36.26
C SER A 497 -6.52 5.52 36.86
N ILE A 498 -6.61 6.81 36.60
CA ILE A 498 -7.80 7.61 36.84
C ILE A 498 -8.19 8.06 35.44
N HIS A 499 -9.33 7.60 34.94
CA HIS A 499 -9.82 8.08 33.65
C HIS A 499 -10.74 9.27 33.92
N GLU A 500 -10.34 10.45 33.47
CA GLU A 500 -11.12 11.68 33.59
C GLU A 500 -11.77 11.99 32.24
N TYR A 501 -13.07 12.30 32.27
CA TYR A 501 -13.88 12.62 31.10
C TYR A 501 -14.23 14.10 31.15
N THR A 502 -13.79 14.86 30.14
CA THR A 502 -13.96 16.33 30.10
C THR A 502 -14.87 16.75 28.96
N ASN A 503 -16.19 16.69 29.18
CA ASN A 503 -17.22 17.11 28.21
C ASN A 503 -17.05 16.45 26.83
N GLU A 504 -16.81 15.14 26.82
CA GLU A 504 -16.60 14.39 25.59
C GLU A 504 -17.92 13.83 25.05
N GLY A 505 -18.07 13.75 23.73
CA GLY A 505 -19.28 13.24 23.08
C GLY A 505 -19.21 11.74 22.78
N PHE A 506 -20.38 11.11 22.68
CA PHE A 506 -20.49 9.71 22.27
C PHE A 506 -20.39 9.56 20.75
N ILE A 507 -19.80 8.44 20.29
CA ILE A 507 -19.60 8.11 18.88
C ILE A 507 -20.71 7.16 18.43
N HIS A 508 -21.39 7.48 17.33
CA HIS A 508 -22.40 6.61 16.74
C HIS A 508 -21.76 5.35 16.11
N ARG A 509 -22.23 4.15 16.50
CA ARG A 509 -21.75 2.86 15.98
C ARG A 509 -22.91 1.85 15.87
N SER A 510 -23.18 1.38 14.65
CA SER A 510 -24.35 0.53 14.37
C SER A 510 -25.66 1.23 14.80
N ASN A 511 -26.44 0.64 15.70
CA ASN A 511 -27.66 1.21 16.29
C ASN A 511 -27.47 1.69 17.75
N ALA A 512 -26.22 1.95 18.16
CA ALA A 512 -25.87 2.41 19.50
C ALA A 512 -24.96 3.64 19.46
N PHE A 513 -24.95 4.40 20.55
CA PHE A 513 -23.95 5.43 20.82
C PHE A 513 -22.95 4.90 21.84
N PHE A 514 -21.67 5.09 21.55
CA PHE A 514 -20.57 4.42 22.24
C PHE A 514 -19.52 5.43 22.71
N PHE A 515 -19.08 5.27 23.95
CA PHE A 515 -17.95 6.01 24.51
C PHE A 515 -17.01 5.06 25.26
N HIS A 516 -15.71 5.15 24.98
CA HIS A 516 -14.68 4.34 25.64
C HIS A 516 -14.30 4.99 26.96
N GLY A 517 -14.60 4.31 28.07
CA GLY A 517 -14.38 4.81 29.42
C GLY A 517 -13.02 4.48 30.02
N GLY A 518 -12.25 3.57 29.44
CA GLY A 518 -10.94 3.16 29.95
C GLY A 518 -10.59 1.71 29.63
N THR A 519 -9.28 1.43 29.65
CA THR A 519 -8.69 0.11 29.39
C THR A 519 -7.56 -0.12 30.36
N GLU A 520 -7.66 -1.14 31.21
CA GLU A 520 -6.55 -1.49 32.10
C GLU A 520 -6.43 -2.99 32.38
N ALA A 521 -5.19 -3.40 32.63
CA ALA A 521 -4.84 -4.70 33.17
C ALA A 521 -5.07 -4.70 34.69
N LEU A 522 -5.98 -5.56 35.17
CA LEU A 522 -6.29 -5.70 36.59
C LEU A 522 -6.01 -7.13 37.08
N LYS A 523 -5.49 -7.25 38.30
CA LYS A 523 -5.24 -8.52 39.00
C LYS A 523 -6.25 -8.73 40.13
N PRO A 524 -6.54 -9.97 40.57
CA PRO A 524 -7.40 -10.22 41.72
C PRO A 524 -6.72 -9.76 43.03
N ASN A 525 -7.46 -9.87 44.14
CA ASN A 525 -7.07 -9.49 45.51
C ASN A 525 -6.95 -7.97 45.73
N SER A 526 -8.08 -7.32 46.01
CA SER A 526 -8.23 -5.88 46.34
C SER A 526 -8.25 -4.87 45.19
N SER A 527 -8.19 -5.34 43.93
CA SER A 527 -8.39 -4.45 42.79
C SER A 527 -9.85 -4.05 42.60
N PHE A 528 -10.07 -2.82 42.17
CA PHE A 528 -11.41 -2.30 41.94
C PHE A 528 -11.45 -1.22 40.86
N ILE A 529 -12.63 -1.04 40.29
CA ILE A 529 -13.03 0.09 39.45
C ILE A 529 -14.10 0.87 40.20
N ARG A 530 -13.87 2.16 40.45
CA ARG A 530 -14.78 3.02 41.21
C ARG A 530 -15.23 4.20 40.39
N PHE A 531 -16.55 4.40 40.34
CA PHE A 531 -17.20 5.54 39.69
C PHE A 531 -17.38 6.64 40.72
N GLU A 532 -16.70 7.78 40.60
CA GLU A 532 -16.77 8.84 41.62
C GLU A 532 -17.73 9.97 41.26
N SER A 533 -17.63 10.54 40.06
CA SER A 533 -18.36 11.76 39.67
C SER A 533 -18.88 11.74 38.23
N VAL A 534 -19.23 10.56 37.71
CA VAL A 534 -19.69 10.40 36.32
C VAL A 534 -21.08 11.01 36.14
N THR A 535 -21.18 11.96 35.23
CA THR A 535 -22.37 12.73 34.89
C THR A 535 -22.55 12.76 33.38
N PHE A 536 -23.76 12.49 32.91
CA PHE A 536 -24.15 12.60 31.51
C PHE A 536 -25.02 13.84 31.32
N ILE A 537 -24.82 14.56 30.22
CA ILE A 537 -25.57 15.78 29.90
C ILE A 537 -26.18 15.60 28.52
N ARG A 538 -27.51 15.50 28.45
CA ARG A 538 -28.24 15.37 27.18
C ARG A 538 -28.59 16.73 26.59
N PRO A 539 -28.80 16.85 25.26
CA PRO A 539 -29.19 18.12 24.64
C PRO A 539 -30.55 18.63 25.13
N LYS A 540 -30.71 19.96 25.16
CA LYS A 540 -31.98 20.62 25.55
C LYS A 540 -33.18 20.18 24.72
N VAL A 541 -32.95 19.95 23.43
CA VAL A 541 -34.00 19.51 22.49
C VAL A 541 -34.50 18.12 22.84
N ALA A 542 -33.62 17.23 23.31
CA ALA A 542 -33.98 15.91 23.79
C ALA A 542 -34.77 15.98 25.12
N ALA A 543 -34.30 16.82 26.06
CA ALA A 543 -34.96 16.99 27.35
C ALA A 543 -36.39 17.56 27.23
N ALA A 544 -36.64 18.46 26.27
CA ALA A 544 -37.93 19.13 26.08
C ALA A 544 -39.06 18.22 25.56
N LYS A 545 -38.73 17.03 25.03
CA LYS A 545 -39.72 16.07 24.50
C LYS A 545 -40.43 15.26 25.58
N HIS A 546 -39.89 15.23 26.80
CA HIS A 546 -40.39 14.41 27.90
C HIS A 546 -41.22 15.23 28.89
N GLY A 547 -42.20 14.56 29.52
CA GLY A 547 -43.00 15.18 30.57
C GLY A 547 -42.22 15.31 31.89
N ALA A 548 -42.40 16.40 32.63
CA ALA A 548 -41.68 16.68 33.87
C ALA A 548 -41.83 15.58 34.96
N MET A 549 -42.87 14.76 34.90
CA MET A 549 -43.14 13.67 35.87
C MET A 549 -42.66 12.28 35.41
N GLN A 550 -42.08 12.12 34.22
CA GLN A 550 -41.58 10.81 33.76
C GLN A 550 -40.26 10.46 34.47
N GLN A 551 -40.16 9.26 35.08
CA GLN A 551 -38.96 8.88 35.83
C GLN A 551 -37.83 8.29 34.99
N ASN A 552 -38.14 7.65 33.86
CA ASN A 552 -37.16 6.98 32.98
C ASN A 552 -37.25 7.57 31.57
N THR A 553 -36.49 8.62 31.28
CA THR A 553 -36.55 9.39 30.01
C THR A 553 -35.26 9.26 29.19
N GLY A 554 -34.66 8.07 29.21
CA GLY A 554 -33.39 7.77 28.53
C GLY A 554 -32.45 6.95 29.40
N LEU A 555 -31.96 5.83 28.87
CA LEU A 555 -31.08 4.87 29.55
C LEU A 555 -29.63 5.03 29.06
N VAL A 556 -28.68 5.14 30.00
CA VAL A 556 -27.24 5.04 29.76
C VAL A 556 -26.70 3.85 30.55
N GLU A 557 -25.97 2.95 29.87
CA GLU A 557 -25.41 1.73 30.44
C GLU A 557 -23.88 1.83 30.50
N ALA A 558 -23.32 1.64 31.69
CA ALA A 558 -21.89 1.42 31.88
C ALA A 558 -21.63 -0.10 31.92
N ILE A 559 -20.84 -0.59 30.97
CA ILE A 559 -20.57 -2.01 30.79
C ILE A 559 -19.08 -2.26 31.02
N ILE A 560 -18.76 -3.11 31.99
CA ILE A 560 -17.41 -3.57 32.29
C ILE A 560 -17.29 -5.01 31.81
N LEU A 561 -16.28 -5.29 31.00
CA LEU A 561 -16.03 -6.62 30.47
C LEU A 561 -14.54 -6.92 30.43
N GLU A 562 -14.21 -8.21 30.46
CA GLU A 562 -12.88 -8.67 30.10
C GLU A 562 -12.73 -8.68 28.58
N VAL A 563 -11.55 -8.36 28.06
CA VAL A 563 -11.32 -8.24 26.61
C VAL A 563 -11.63 -9.53 25.85
N LYS A 564 -11.35 -10.70 26.44
CA LYS A 564 -11.70 -12.02 25.86
C LYS A 564 -13.21 -12.24 25.69
N ASP A 565 -14.03 -11.51 26.47
CA ASP A 565 -15.48 -11.60 26.46
C ASP A 565 -16.11 -10.51 25.56
N ARG A 566 -15.33 -9.80 24.75
CA ARG A 566 -15.82 -8.74 23.85
C ARG A 566 -16.93 -9.21 22.92
N ASP A 567 -16.83 -10.43 22.39
CA ASP A 567 -17.81 -10.98 21.46
C ASP A 567 -19.14 -11.34 22.15
N ARG A 568 -19.21 -11.24 23.48
CA ARG A 568 -20.45 -11.41 24.26
C ARG A 568 -21.33 -10.16 24.29
N ILE A 569 -20.82 -9.01 23.82
CA ILE A 569 -21.56 -7.76 23.70
C ILE A 569 -21.99 -7.54 22.25
N GLY A 570 -23.27 -7.25 22.05
CA GLY A 570 -23.88 -7.06 20.73
C GLY A 570 -24.39 -8.35 20.09
N GLY A 571 -24.87 -8.23 18.86
CA GLY A 571 -25.54 -9.26 18.09
C GLY A 571 -24.62 -10.21 17.34
N SER A 572 -23.30 -10.10 17.50
CA SER A 572 -22.31 -10.97 16.85
C SER A 572 -22.57 -12.45 17.14
N TYR A 573 -23.04 -12.76 18.35
CA TYR A 573 -23.49 -14.09 18.75
C TYR A 573 -24.67 -14.62 17.90
N PHE A 574 -25.52 -13.73 17.39
CA PHE A 574 -26.67 -14.02 16.54
C PHE A 574 -26.38 -13.79 15.04
N ASN A 575 -25.10 -13.65 14.63
CA ASN A 575 -24.70 -13.24 13.28
C ASN A 575 -25.33 -11.90 12.84
N SER A 576 -25.53 -10.97 13.79
CA SER A 576 -26.08 -9.63 13.54
C SER A 576 -25.08 -8.54 13.94
N ASP A 577 -24.98 -7.48 13.15
CA ASP A 577 -24.13 -6.32 13.46
C ASP A 577 -24.80 -5.33 14.44
N LEU A 578 -25.98 -5.65 14.96
CA LEU A 578 -26.75 -4.80 15.88
C LEU A 578 -26.19 -4.91 17.30
N ILE A 579 -25.96 -3.78 17.97
CA ILE A 579 -25.43 -3.72 19.34
C ILE A 579 -26.57 -3.66 20.36
N CYS A 580 -27.60 -2.89 20.03
CA CYS A 580 -28.80 -2.73 20.85
C CYS A 580 -29.90 -3.68 20.40
N CYS A 581 -30.66 -4.21 21.36
CA CYS A 581 -31.77 -5.12 21.10
C CYS A 581 -32.92 -4.35 20.42
N SER A 582 -33.25 -4.78 19.19
CA SER A 582 -34.38 -4.27 18.43
C SER A 582 -35.68 -5.04 18.79
N PRO A 583 -36.87 -4.50 18.49
CA PRO A 583 -38.12 -5.22 18.71
C PRO A 583 -38.18 -6.59 18.01
N GLN A 584 -37.60 -6.70 16.82
CA GLN A 584 -37.51 -7.96 16.07
C GLN A 584 -36.62 -8.97 16.78
N LEU A 585 -35.45 -8.53 17.25
CA LEU A 585 -34.52 -9.39 17.99
C LEU A 585 -35.07 -9.81 19.35
N ALA A 586 -35.84 -8.95 20.04
CA ALA A 586 -36.47 -9.29 21.32
C ALA A 586 -37.54 -10.39 21.20
N HIS A 587 -38.17 -10.52 20.02
CA HIS A 587 -39.14 -11.58 19.76
C HIS A 587 -38.46 -12.93 19.47
N ASP A 588 -37.36 -12.94 18.73
CA ASP A 588 -36.65 -14.15 18.32
C ASP A 588 -35.63 -14.61 19.36
N HIS A 589 -35.08 -13.68 20.13
CA HIS A 589 -34.01 -13.87 21.10
C HIS A 589 -34.37 -13.12 22.38
N ASN A 590 -34.12 -13.75 23.53
CA ASN A 590 -34.62 -13.29 24.84
C ASN A 590 -33.84 -12.05 25.36
N CYS A 591 -33.94 -10.91 24.66
CA CYS A 591 -33.31 -9.62 24.97
C CYS A 591 -34.33 -8.50 25.21
N ASN A 592 -33.96 -7.49 25.98
CA ASN A 592 -34.83 -6.36 26.31
C ASN A 592 -34.66 -5.22 25.30
N VAL A 593 -35.75 -4.79 24.66
CA VAL A 593 -35.76 -3.71 23.67
C VAL A 593 -35.17 -2.43 24.26
N GLY A 594 -34.24 -1.79 23.55
CA GLY A 594 -33.61 -0.54 23.97
C GLY A 594 -32.45 -0.70 24.95
N GLU A 595 -32.06 -1.93 25.29
CA GLU A 595 -30.84 -2.25 26.06
C GLU A 595 -29.74 -2.81 25.14
N VAL A 596 -28.49 -2.66 25.56
CA VAL A 596 -27.35 -3.32 24.93
C VAL A 596 -27.46 -4.84 25.13
N ILE A 597 -27.22 -5.59 24.06
CA ILE A 597 -27.22 -7.05 24.09
C ILE A 597 -25.97 -7.52 24.86
N ILE A 598 -26.16 -8.23 25.99
CA ILE A 598 -25.09 -8.78 26.82
C ILE A 598 -25.37 -10.25 27.09
N HIS A 599 -24.38 -11.11 26.83
CA HIS A 599 -24.43 -12.53 27.16
C HIS A 599 -23.61 -12.84 28.42
N ASN A 600 -24.21 -13.56 29.36
CA ASN A 600 -23.53 -13.95 30.60
C ASN A 600 -22.42 -14.96 30.32
N ASN A 601 -21.29 -14.81 31.03
CA ASN A 601 -20.22 -15.79 31.01
C ASN A 601 -20.50 -16.91 32.05
N PRO A 602 -20.62 -18.19 31.65
CA PRO A 602 -20.84 -19.29 32.60
C PRO A 602 -19.67 -19.51 33.56
N ASP A 603 -18.44 -19.17 33.14
CA ASP A 603 -17.23 -19.34 33.95
C ASP A 603 -17.02 -18.17 34.95
N ASN A 604 -17.62 -17.02 34.68
CA ASN A 604 -17.58 -15.85 35.55
C ASN A 604 -18.93 -15.10 35.50
N PRO A 605 -19.93 -15.53 36.29
CA PRO A 605 -21.30 -15.01 36.18
C PRO A 605 -21.45 -13.54 36.58
N LEU A 606 -20.42 -12.93 37.17
CA LEU A 606 -20.40 -11.51 37.56
C LEU A 606 -20.01 -10.59 36.39
N PHE A 607 -19.47 -11.12 35.29
CA PHE A 607 -19.02 -10.35 34.13
C PHE A 607 -19.63 -10.90 32.81
N PRO A 608 -19.94 -10.06 31.81
CA PRO A 608 -19.86 -8.59 31.80
C PRO A 608 -20.78 -7.93 32.85
N SER A 609 -20.23 -6.99 33.60
CA SER A 609 -20.96 -6.24 34.63
C SER A 609 -21.64 -5.03 34.00
N ARG A 610 -22.93 -4.84 34.31
CA ARG A 610 -23.76 -3.77 33.75
C ARG A 610 -24.31 -2.88 34.84
N ILE A 611 -24.14 -1.58 34.69
CA ILE A 611 -24.70 -0.56 35.58
C ILE A 611 -25.61 0.35 34.76
N LYS A 612 -26.88 0.44 35.13
CA LYS A 612 -27.91 1.22 34.43
C LYS A 612 -28.13 2.55 35.13
N SER A 613 -28.17 3.64 34.37
CA SER A 613 -28.49 4.98 34.86
C SER A 613 -29.56 5.61 33.97
N PHE A 614 -30.56 6.26 34.57
CA PHE A 614 -31.73 6.80 33.85
C PHE A 614 -31.85 8.31 34.02
N PHE A 615 -32.07 9.04 32.92
CA PHE A 615 -32.49 10.44 32.99
C PHE A 615 -33.89 10.57 33.58
N GLN A 616 -34.14 11.63 34.34
CA GLN A 616 -35.42 11.90 35.00
C GLN A 616 -36.08 13.16 34.42
N GLY A 617 -37.34 13.05 34.00
CA GLY A 617 -38.21 14.13 33.56
C GLY A 617 -37.58 14.97 32.45
N THR A 618 -37.50 16.29 32.69
CA THR A 618 -36.87 17.26 31.79
C THR A 618 -35.43 17.61 32.20
N ASN A 619 -34.81 16.87 33.14
CA ASN A 619 -33.46 17.19 33.61
C ASN A 619 -32.44 16.98 32.49
N GLU A 620 -31.57 17.96 32.28
CA GLU A 620 -30.46 17.86 31.32
C GLU A 620 -29.32 16.98 31.85
N HIS A 621 -29.19 16.89 33.17
CA HIS A 621 -28.10 16.21 33.86
C HIS A 621 -28.54 14.88 34.47
N LEU A 622 -27.75 13.83 34.26
CA LEU A 622 -27.85 12.53 34.90
C LEU A 622 -26.56 12.26 35.66
N GLN A 623 -26.60 12.20 36.98
CA GLN A 623 -25.47 11.82 37.80
C GLN A 623 -25.55 10.34 38.16
N MET A 624 -24.49 9.59 37.85
CA MET A 624 -24.37 8.17 38.19
C MET A 624 -24.03 8.01 39.68
N GLU A 625 -24.63 7.02 40.33
CA GLU A 625 -24.32 6.71 41.73
C GLU A 625 -22.87 6.27 41.91
N THR A 626 -22.25 6.68 43.03
CA THR A 626 -20.90 6.26 43.37
C THR A 626 -20.90 4.77 43.73
N GLN A 627 -20.38 3.94 42.83
CA GLN A 627 -20.32 2.49 42.98
C GLN A 627 -18.90 1.98 42.77
N THR A 628 -18.57 0.86 43.43
CA THR A 628 -17.26 0.20 43.31
C THR A 628 -17.46 -1.23 42.85
N VAL A 629 -16.81 -1.60 41.75
CA VAL A 629 -16.82 -2.95 41.17
C VAL A 629 -15.50 -3.62 41.50
N HIS A 630 -15.56 -4.72 42.26
CA HIS A 630 -14.38 -5.50 42.64
C HIS A 630 -14.01 -6.50 41.54
N ILE A 631 -12.71 -6.68 41.32
CA ILE A 631 -12.18 -7.57 40.30
C ILE A 631 -11.72 -8.89 40.92
N ASN A 632 -12.30 -10.00 40.42
CA ASN A 632 -12.07 -11.34 40.95
C ASN A 632 -11.13 -12.18 40.07
N THR A 633 -10.93 -11.81 38.80
CA THR A 633 -10.11 -12.55 37.84
C THR A 633 -9.02 -11.66 37.25
N THR A 634 -7.84 -12.23 36.99
CA THR A 634 -6.78 -11.50 36.29
C THR A 634 -7.15 -11.34 34.83
N GLY A 635 -7.11 -10.13 34.29
CA GLY A 635 -7.45 -9.89 32.89
C GLY A 635 -7.23 -8.45 32.44
N MET A 636 -7.36 -8.21 31.14
CA MET A 636 -7.57 -6.87 30.59
C MET A 636 -9.05 -6.54 30.67
N TYR A 637 -9.39 -5.39 31.23
CA TYR A 637 -10.78 -4.94 31.37
C TYR A 637 -11.03 -3.67 30.56
N TYR A 638 -12.19 -3.64 29.89
CA TYR A 638 -12.72 -2.48 29.20
C TYR A 638 -13.92 -1.94 29.96
N LEU A 639 -14.05 -0.62 29.98
CA LEU A 639 -15.25 0.08 30.41
C LEU A 639 -15.86 0.81 29.21
N TYR A 640 -17.11 0.52 28.90
CA TYR A 640 -17.88 1.20 27.87
C TYR A 640 -19.08 1.91 28.46
N PHE A 641 -19.32 3.13 28.02
CA PHE A 641 -20.57 3.83 28.24
C PHE A 641 -21.37 3.79 26.95
N MET A 642 -22.61 3.30 27.01
CA MET A 642 -23.41 3.04 25.82
C MET A 642 -24.87 3.42 26.05
N PHE A 643 -25.54 3.87 25.00
CA PHE A 643 -26.99 4.02 24.99
C PHE A 643 -27.56 3.69 23.61
N CYS A 644 -28.80 3.22 23.61
CA CYS A 644 -29.50 2.74 22.42
C CYS A 644 -30.57 3.72 21.91
N ASP A 645 -30.85 4.76 22.68
CA ASP A 645 -31.90 5.73 22.37
C ASP A 645 -31.39 6.79 21.37
N PRO A 646 -31.94 6.86 20.15
CA PRO A 646 -31.57 7.89 19.18
C PRO A 646 -31.93 9.30 19.64
N GLU A 647 -32.86 9.48 20.58
CA GLU A 647 -33.21 10.80 21.10
C GLU A 647 -32.11 11.42 21.97
N LEU A 648 -31.18 10.61 22.48
CA LEU A 648 -30.03 11.04 23.26
C LEU A 648 -28.81 11.42 22.40
N GLU A 649 -28.96 11.47 21.07
CA GLU A 649 -27.90 11.91 20.16
C GLU A 649 -27.35 13.29 20.56
N GLY A 650 -26.03 13.40 20.74
CA GLY A 650 -25.38 14.63 21.21
C GLY A 650 -25.20 14.72 22.72
N THR A 651 -25.47 13.65 23.47
CA THR A 651 -25.13 13.55 24.91
C THR A 651 -23.62 13.62 25.12
N ILE A 652 -23.20 14.32 26.18
CA ILE A 652 -21.80 14.45 26.61
C ILE A 652 -21.58 13.84 27.99
N ILE A 653 -20.37 13.35 28.25
CA ILE A 653 -19.96 12.78 29.54
C ILE A 653 -18.94 13.67 30.25
N LYS A 654 -19.08 13.79 31.57
CA LYS A 654 -18.16 14.47 32.47
C LYS A 654 -17.95 13.65 33.75
N GLY A 655 -16.74 13.55 34.27
CA GLY A 655 -16.49 12.91 35.56
C GLY A 655 -15.19 12.12 35.58
N ARG A 656 -15.04 11.20 36.54
CA ARG A 656 -13.88 10.31 36.57
C ARG A 656 -14.20 8.90 37.08
N THR A 657 -13.43 7.93 36.60
CA THR A 657 -13.35 6.58 37.17
C THR A 657 -11.94 6.32 37.70
N VAL A 658 -11.85 5.58 38.80
CA VAL A 658 -10.59 5.27 39.48
C VAL A 658 -10.38 3.76 39.45
N TRP A 659 -9.25 3.35 38.89
CA TRP A 659 -8.85 1.96 38.73
C TRP A 659 -7.63 1.73 39.60
N ARG A 660 -7.66 0.67 40.41
CA ARG A 660 -6.58 0.39 41.37
C ARG A 660 -6.26 -1.10 41.37
N ASN A 661 -4.97 -1.40 41.32
CA ASN A 661 -4.39 -2.73 41.47
C ASN A 661 -3.94 -2.97 42.92
N PRO A 662 -3.59 -4.22 43.30
CA PRO A 662 -3.19 -4.53 44.68
C PRO A 662 -1.90 -3.82 45.08
N ASP A 663 -0.99 -3.67 44.11
CA ASP A 663 0.34 -3.06 44.28
C ASP A 663 0.32 -1.52 44.21
N GLY A 664 -0.84 -0.91 43.94
CA GLY A 664 -1.03 0.54 43.83
C GLY A 664 -1.84 0.96 42.60
N TYR A 665 -1.65 2.20 42.15
CA TYR A 665 -2.36 2.78 41.01
C TYR A 665 -1.65 2.56 39.66
N LEU A 666 -0.52 1.85 39.61
CA LEU A 666 0.15 1.61 38.34
C LEU A 666 -0.61 0.56 37.51
N PRO A 667 -0.93 0.83 36.22
CA PRO A 667 -1.60 -0.15 35.38
C PRO A 667 -0.83 -1.46 35.27
N GLY A 668 -1.51 -2.60 35.26
CA GLY A 668 -0.87 -3.92 35.31
C GLY A 668 0.13 -4.18 34.17
N LYS A 669 -0.12 -3.63 32.98
CA LYS A 669 0.78 -3.70 31.80
C LYS A 669 2.13 -2.99 32.03
N MET A 670 2.16 -1.96 32.89
CA MET A 670 3.35 -1.17 33.18
C MET A 670 4.03 -1.59 34.49
N ALA A 671 3.35 -2.30 35.38
CA ALA A 671 3.87 -2.68 36.69
C ALA A 671 5.27 -3.35 36.66
N PRO A 672 5.56 -4.29 35.73
CA PRO A 672 6.91 -4.88 35.66
C PRO A 672 8.01 -3.89 35.26
N LEU A 673 7.69 -2.84 34.49
CA LEU A 673 8.67 -1.85 34.02
C LEU A 673 9.29 -1.09 35.19
N MET A 674 8.52 -0.77 36.23
CA MET A 674 9.05 -0.12 37.44
C MET A 674 10.20 -0.92 38.05
N THR A 675 10.04 -2.24 38.20
CA THR A 675 11.10 -3.12 38.72
C THR A 675 12.29 -3.22 37.76
N PHE A 676 12.03 -3.31 36.45
CA PHE A 676 13.07 -3.34 35.43
C PHE A 676 13.96 -2.09 35.44
N TYR A 677 13.37 -0.90 35.47
CA TYR A 677 14.13 0.36 35.54
C TYR A 677 14.92 0.48 36.84
N GLY A 678 14.40 -0.04 37.95
CA GLY A 678 15.15 -0.16 39.22
C GLY A 678 16.42 -1.02 39.08
N PHE A 679 16.30 -2.23 38.52
CA PHE A 679 17.46 -3.10 38.26
C PHE A 679 18.44 -2.48 37.26
N MET A 680 17.96 -1.87 36.19
CA MET A 680 18.79 -1.20 35.19
C MET A 680 19.54 0.01 35.79
N SER A 681 18.90 0.77 36.68
CA SER A 681 19.55 1.87 37.40
C SER A 681 20.75 1.36 38.22
N LEU A 682 20.58 0.24 38.94
CA LEU A 682 21.68 -0.40 39.66
C LEU A 682 22.77 -0.91 38.72
N ALA A 683 22.42 -1.50 37.58
CA ALA A 683 23.37 -1.98 36.57
C ALA A 683 24.21 -0.83 35.99
N TYR A 684 23.57 0.30 35.62
CA TYR A 684 24.28 1.50 35.15
C TYR A 684 25.15 2.12 36.24
N LEU A 685 24.72 2.10 37.51
CA LEU A 685 25.53 2.55 38.63
C LEU A 685 26.78 1.69 38.83
N LEU A 686 26.65 0.36 38.77
CA LEU A 686 27.79 -0.56 38.82
C LEU A 686 28.76 -0.34 37.65
N LEU A 687 28.24 -0.21 36.43
CA LEU A 687 29.05 0.09 35.24
C LEU A 687 29.77 1.43 35.39
N GLY A 688 29.08 2.47 35.88
CA GLY A 688 29.63 3.79 36.13
C GLY A 688 30.74 3.78 37.18
N LEU A 689 30.58 3.04 38.27
CA LEU A 689 31.62 2.88 39.30
C LEU A 689 32.86 2.16 38.73
N LEU A 690 32.68 1.05 38.03
CA LEU A 690 33.78 0.30 37.41
C LEU A 690 34.53 1.15 36.38
N TRP A 691 33.79 1.91 35.56
CA TRP A 691 34.34 2.82 34.57
C TRP A 691 35.08 3.98 35.22
N PHE A 692 34.50 4.61 36.24
CA PHE A 692 35.12 5.72 36.97
C PHE A 692 36.41 5.30 37.68
N LEU A 693 36.43 4.13 38.31
CA LEU A 693 37.65 3.57 38.92
C LEU A 693 38.75 3.40 37.87
N ARG A 694 38.42 2.85 36.69
CA ARG A 694 39.37 2.74 35.58
C ARG A 694 39.81 4.12 35.07
N PHE A 695 38.89 5.07 34.94
CA PHE A 695 39.16 6.42 34.50
C PHE A 695 40.18 7.13 35.42
N VAL A 696 39.98 7.06 36.73
CA VAL A 696 40.89 7.67 37.73
C VAL A 696 42.25 6.95 37.77
N LEU A 697 42.26 5.61 37.73
CA LEU A 697 43.50 4.83 37.75
C LEU A 697 44.44 5.13 36.58
N PHE A 698 43.89 5.49 35.43
CA PHE A 698 44.63 5.79 34.20
C PHE A 698 44.43 7.25 33.74
N TRP A 699 44.24 8.20 34.67
CA TRP A 699 43.89 9.59 34.32
C TRP A 699 44.94 10.32 33.46
N LYS A 700 46.23 9.93 33.56
CA LYS A 700 47.30 10.50 32.74
C LYS A 700 47.24 10.10 31.26
N ASP A 701 46.42 9.11 30.93
CA ASP A 701 46.46 8.35 29.68
C ASP A 701 45.12 8.41 28.90
N ILE A 702 44.32 9.44 29.15
CA ILE A 702 42.93 9.57 28.67
C ILE A 702 42.85 10.23 27.28
N ILE A 703 42.00 9.66 26.41
CA ILE A 703 41.66 10.22 25.09
C ILE A 703 40.28 10.91 25.11
N HIS A 704 40.04 11.83 24.17
CA HIS A 704 38.76 12.55 24.03
C HIS A 704 37.54 11.62 24.00
N LEU A 705 37.68 10.42 23.43
CA LEU A 705 36.61 9.43 23.37
C LEU A 705 36.10 8.99 24.75
N HIS A 706 36.97 8.89 25.76
CA HIS A 706 36.60 8.45 27.10
C HIS A 706 35.65 9.44 27.79
N PHE A 707 35.79 10.75 27.53
CA PHE A 707 34.87 11.76 28.05
C PHE A 707 33.46 11.58 27.48
N HIS A 708 33.34 11.28 26.17
CA HIS A 708 32.05 11.02 25.55
C HIS A 708 31.39 9.73 26.07
N ILE A 709 32.17 8.65 26.26
CA ILE A 709 31.67 7.41 26.88
C ILE A 709 31.17 7.69 28.30
N THR A 710 31.94 8.44 29.09
CA THR A 710 31.56 8.83 30.46
C THR A 710 30.26 9.63 30.48
N ALA A 711 30.07 10.57 29.55
CA ALA A 711 28.83 11.34 29.43
C ALA A 711 27.62 10.46 29.11
N VAL A 712 27.77 9.47 28.21
CA VAL A 712 26.69 8.52 27.88
C VAL A 712 26.33 7.63 29.07
N ILE A 713 27.32 7.18 29.86
CA ILE A 713 27.07 6.40 31.09
C ILE A 713 26.31 7.25 32.12
N ALA A 714 26.76 8.49 32.36
CA ALA A 714 26.11 9.40 33.32
C ALA A 714 24.66 9.71 32.93
N LEU A 715 24.40 9.97 31.64
CA LEU A 715 23.05 10.16 31.13
C LEU A 715 22.18 8.90 31.26
N GLY A 716 22.77 7.72 31.04
CA GLY A 716 22.08 6.44 31.29
C GLY A 716 21.71 6.24 32.76
N MET A 717 22.58 6.63 33.69
CA MET A 717 22.26 6.60 35.13
C MET A 717 21.10 7.54 35.47
N CYS A 718 21.13 8.78 34.99
CA CYS A 718 20.06 9.76 35.20
C CYS A 718 18.73 9.28 34.60
N GLU A 719 18.75 8.83 33.35
CA GLU A 719 17.57 8.32 32.65
C GLU A 719 16.88 7.18 33.43
N MET A 720 17.62 6.12 33.78
CA MET A 720 17.03 4.97 34.48
C MET A 720 16.47 5.36 35.86
N ALA A 721 17.15 6.27 36.57
CA ALA A 721 16.67 6.77 37.86
C ALA A 721 15.38 7.59 37.72
N VAL A 722 15.32 8.52 36.75
CA VAL A 722 14.14 9.36 36.55
C VAL A 722 12.94 8.53 36.07
N TRP A 723 13.14 7.52 35.22
CA TRP A 723 12.07 6.57 34.86
C TRP A 723 11.56 5.77 36.07
N TYR A 724 12.45 5.30 36.94
CA TYR A 724 12.03 4.63 38.18
C TYR A 724 11.18 5.55 39.07
N PHE A 725 11.60 6.81 39.25
CA PHE A 725 10.84 7.79 40.03
C PHE A 725 9.50 8.15 39.39
N GLU A 726 9.42 8.23 38.06
CA GLU A 726 8.17 8.44 37.33
C GLU A 726 7.16 7.34 37.62
N TYR A 727 7.56 6.07 37.46
CA TYR A 727 6.68 4.92 37.71
C TYR A 727 6.31 4.79 39.19
N SER A 728 7.24 5.05 40.11
CA SER A 728 6.99 5.00 41.55
C SER A 728 5.98 6.08 41.99
N ASN A 729 6.14 7.30 41.48
CA ASN A 729 5.19 8.37 41.76
C ASN A 729 3.83 8.07 41.13
N PHE A 730 3.79 7.61 39.88
CA PHE A 730 2.55 7.22 39.21
C PHE A 730 1.82 6.09 39.96
N ASN A 731 2.55 5.12 40.50
CA ASN A 731 1.96 4.06 41.33
C ASN A 731 1.32 4.60 42.62
N SER A 732 1.85 5.70 43.16
CA SER A 732 1.38 6.30 44.41
C SER A 732 0.21 7.26 44.20
N THR A 733 0.25 8.07 43.13
CA THR A 733 -0.74 9.14 42.88
C THR A 733 -1.85 8.75 41.92
N GLY A 734 -1.65 7.73 41.09
CA GLY A 734 -2.56 7.33 39.99
C GLY A 734 -2.65 8.32 38.83
N THR A 735 -1.80 9.34 38.84
CA THR A 735 -1.68 10.37 37.80
C THR A 735 -0.23 10.49 37.36
N ARG A 736 0.03 10.70 36.06
CA ARG A 736 1.41 10.81 35.58
C ARG A 736 1.98 12.19 35.95
N PRO A 737 3.13 12.26 36.65
CA PRO A 737 3.75 13.53 37.01
C PRO A 737 4.43 14.17 35.80
N MET A 738 3.75 15.13 35.16
CA MET A 738 4.21 15.79 33.93
C MET A 738 5.66 16.26 33.97
N GLY A 739 6.10 16.88 35.07
CA GLY A 739 7.47 17.36 35.21
C GLY A 739 8.52 16.24 35.20
N ILE A 740 8.27 15.15 35.93
CA ILE A 740 9.20 14.01 36.00
C ILE A 740 9.21 13.28 34.65
N THR A 741 8.05 13.10 34.02
CA THR A 741 7.94 12.48 32.70
C THR A 741 8.67 13.29 31.62
N LEU A 742 8.56 14.62 31.65
CA LEU A 742 9.30 15.50 30.73
C LEU A 742 10.81 15.30 30.86
N TRP A 743 11.33 15.35 32.09
CA TRP A 743 12.77 15.09 32.32
C TRP A 743 13.18 13.68 31.89
N ALA A 744 12.37 12.66 32.19
CA ALA A 744 12.65 11.27 31.79
C ALA A 744 12.81 11.15 30.26
N VAL A 745 11.84 11.72 29.54
CA VAL A 745 11.82 11.76 28.07
C VAL A 745 13.02 12.51 27.51
N THR A 746 13.32 13.70 28.04
CA THR A 746 14.46 14.51 27.59
C THR A 746 15.78 13.78 27.82
N PHE A 747 15.99 13.17 28.99
CA PHE A 747 17.19 12.36 29.25
C PHE A 747 17.30 11.18 28.28
N THR A 748 16.20 10.50 27.99
CA THR A 748 16.15 9.42 26.98
C THR A 748 16.55 9.91 25.60
N SER A 749 15.99 11.02 25.10
CA SER A 749 16.29 11.56 23.77
C SER A 749 17.72 12.09 23.66
N VAL A 750 18.22 12.78 24.69
CA VAL A 750 19.62 13.25 24.74
C VAL A 750 20.57 12.05 24.72
N LYS A 751 20.34 11.02 25.55
CA LYS A 751 21.17 9.81 25.56
C LYS A 751 21.14 9.11 24.20
N LYS A 752 19.94 8.89 23.62
CA LYS A 752 19.77 8.26 22.30
C LYS A 752 20.55 8.99 21.21
N THR A 753 20.52 10.31 21.23
CA THR A 753 21.24 11.17 20.26
C THR A 753 22.75 11.05 20.45
N LEU A 754 23.25 11.24 21.67
CA LEU A 754 24.68 11.20 21.96
C LEU A 754 25.29 9.82 21.71
N SER A 755 24.57 8.73 22.00
CA SER A 755 25.03 7.37 21.68
C SER A 755 25.21 7.15 20.17
N ARG A 756 24.31 7.68 19.33
CA ARG A 756 24.40 7.56 17.86
C ARG A 756 25.53 8.40 17.29
N LEU A 757 25.69 9.63 17.79
CA LEU A 757 26.80 10.49 17.43
C LEU A 757 28.14 9.86 17.84
N LEU A 758 28.22 9.29 19.04
CA LEU A 758 29.39 8.56 19.52
C LEU A 758 29.74 7.39 18.60
N LEU A 759 28.77 6.53 18.26
CA LEU A 759 28.99 5.41 17.36
C LEU A 759 29.48 5.86 15.97
N LEU A 760 28.91 6.93 15.41
CA LEU A 760 29.31 7.48 14.13
C LEU A 760 30.74 8.04 14.17
N VAL A 761 31.04 8.85 15.18
CA VAL A 761 32.35 9.50 15.38
C VAL A 761 33.46 8.45 15.59
N VAL A 762 33.19 7.41 16.39
CA VAL A 762 34.11 6.27 16.59
C VAL A 762 34.35 5.51 15.28
N SER A 763 33.29 5.27 14.49
CA SER A 763 33.37 4.57 13.21
C SER A 763 34.16 5.36 12.15
N MET A 764 34.15 6.69 12.23
CA MET A 764 34.98 7.59 11.41
C MET A 764 36.45 7.64 11.87
N GLY A 765 36.79 7.00 12.99
CA GLY A 765 38.15 6.94 13.49
C GLY A 765 38.57 8.11 14.38
N PHE A 766 37.64 8.93 14.87
CA PHE A 766 37.97 10.07 15.72
C PHE A 766 38.59 9.64 17.05
N GLY A 767 39.68 10.30 17.45
CA GLY A 767 40.41 10.02 18.69
C GLY A 767 41.35 8.81 18.65
N VAL A 768 41.32 7.99 17.59
CA VAL A 768 42.19 6.79 17.43
C VAL A 768 42.94 6.78 16.09
N VAL A 769 42.29 7.19 15.00
CA VAL A 769 42.82 7.20 13.63
C VAL A 769 42.96 8.63 13.08
N ARG A 770 42.11 9.57 13.52
CA ARG A 770 42.16 10.99 13.14
C ARG A 770 42.03 11.89 14.39
N PRO A 771 42.85 12.94 14.53
CA PRO A 771 42.77 13.87 15.65
C PRO A 771 41.58 14.84 15.56
N THR A 772 41.15 15.21 14.35
CA THR A 772 40.01 16.11 14.11
C THR A 772 39.14 15.63 12.96
N LEU A 773 37.86 16.02 12.98
CA LEU A 773 36.84 15.64 11.98
C LEU A 773 36.64 16.69 10.87
N GLY A 774 37.42 17.78 10.84
CA GLY A 774 37.36 18.84 9.82
C GLY A 774 35.96 19.42 9.61
N GLY A 775 35.65 19.83 8.37
CA GLY A 775 34.34 20.41 7.99
C GLY A 775 33.14 19.45 8.06
N ILE A 776 33.36 18.16 8.31
CA ILE A 776 32.29 17.15 8.42
C ILE A 776 31.59 17.23 9.79
N THR A 777 32.24 17.84 10.80
CA THR A 777 31.69 18.07 12.15
C THR A 777 30.32 18.75 12.13
N SER A 778 30.16 19.81 11.33
CA SER A 778 28.90 20.55 11.20
C SER A 778 27.76 19.67 10.67
N ARG A 779 28.05 18.79 9.70
CA ARG A 779 27.05 17.85 9.14
C ARG A 779 26.60 16.81 10.17
N VAL A 780 27.55 16.30 10.96
CA VAL A 780 27.27 15.32 12.03
C VAL A 780 26.44 15.96 13.14
N LEU A 781 26.77 17.20 13.55
CA LEU A 781 26.00 17.94 14.55
C LEU A 781 24.59 18.28 14.07
N LEU A 782 24.42 18.69 12.82
CA LEU A 782 23.11 18.96 12.23
C LEU A 782 22.23 17.70 12.20
N LEU A 783 22.81 16.55 11.82
CA LEU A 783 22.12 15.26 11.84
C LEU A 783 21.72 14.87 13.27
N GLY A 784 22.60 15.09 14.25
CA GLY A 784 22.31 14.88 15.66
C GLY A 784 21.17 15.76 16.18
N LEU A 785 21.17 17.04 15.83
CA LEU A 785 20.11 17.98 16.22
C LEU A 785 18.75 17.57 15.60
N ALA A 786 18.74 17.22 14.31
CA ALA A 786 17.54 16.73 13.65
C ALA A 786 16.98 15.46 14.31
N TYR A 787 17.86 14.52 14.68
CA TYR A 787 17.49 13.31 15.41
C TYR A 787 16.95 13.62 16.81
N PHE A 788 17.59 14.51 17.56
CA PHE A 788 17.12 14.91 18.88
C PHE A 788 15.70 15.48 18.82
N VAL A 789 15.44 16.43 17.90
CA VAL A 789 14.12 17.05 17.74
C VAL A 789 13.06 16.01 17.37
N ALA A 790 13.36 15.12 16.42
CA ALA A 790 12.42 14.07 16.01
C ALA A 790 12.17 13.05 17.12
N SER A 791 13.23 12.61 17.82
CA SER A 791 13.13 11.68 18.94
C SER A 791 12.34 12.28 20.10
N GLU A 792 12.60 13.54 20.47
CA GLU A 792 11.91 14.19 21.57
C GLU A 792 10.42 14.36 21.27
N ALA A 793 10.08 14.83 20.06
CA ALA A 793 8.69 14.95 19.65
C ALA A 793 7.94 13.60 19.73
N LEU A 794 8.56 12.52 19.27
CA LEU A 794 7.99 11.17 19.36
C LEU A 794 7.83 10.73 20.82
N GLN A 795 8.86 10.87 21.65
CA GLN A 795 8.85 10.42 23.04
C GLN A 795 7.83 11.19 23.90
N LEU A 796 7.69 12.50 23.66
CA LEU A 796 6.69 13.33 24.35
C LEU A 796 5.27 12.85 24.00
N VAL A 797 4.97 12.60 22.72
CA VAL A 797 3.64 12.12 22.33
C VAL A 797 3.37 10.72 22.84
N GLU A 798 4.37 9.83 22.87
CA GLU A 798 4.21 8.47 23.39
C GLU A 798 3.93 8.40 24.89
N HIS A 799 4.49 9.32 25.69
CA HIS A 799 4.42 9.23 27.15
C HIS A 799 3.55 10.30 27.83
N LEU A 800 3.44 11.50 27.24
CA LEU A 800 2.57 12.57 27.74
C LEU A 800 1.21 12.61 27.04
N GLY A 801 0.99 11.78 26.00
CA GLY A 801 -0.32 11.67 25.37
C GLY A 801 -1.35 10.96 26.26
N ASN A 802 -2.63 11.35 26.15
CA ASN A 802 -3.79 10.64 26.71
C ASN A 802 -3.63 9.12 26.59
N ILE A 803 -3.78 8.45 27.73
CA ILE A 803 -3.82 6.99 27.83
C ILE A 803 -5.10 6.42 27.17
N ASN A 804 -6.10 7.28 26.93
CA ASN A 804 -7.23 6.97 26.06
C ASN A 804 -6.76 6.97 24.60
N ASP A 805 -6.81 5.78 23.99
CA ASP A 805 -6.51 5.44 22.59
C ASP A 805 -6.36 6.65 21.65
N PHE A 806 -5.15 7.21 21.61
CA PHE A 806 -4.82 8.14 20.54
C PHE A 806 -4.88 7.40 19.22
N SER A 807 -5.61 7.99 18.27
CA SER A 807 -5.64 7.62 16.86
C SER A 807 -4.24 7.27 16.39
N GLY A 808 -3.98 5.98 16.11
CA GLY A 808 -2.67 5.47 15.68
C GLY A 808 -2.06 6.23 14.49
N LYS A 809 -2.86 7.06 13.81
CA LYS A 809 -2.44 8.01 12.77
C LYS A 809 -1.41 9.03 13.26
N THR A 810 -1.57 9.64 14.44
CA THR A 810 -0.62 10.67 14.93
C THR A 810 0.72 10.05 15.33
N LYS A 811 0.68 8.89 16.00
CA LYS A 811 1.88 8.12 16.35
C LYS A 811 2.65 7.70 15.11
N LEU A 812 1.98 7.21 14.08
CA LEU A 812 2.61 6.76 12.84
C LEU A 812 3.35 7.90 12.11
N VAL A 813 2.81 9.13 12.15
CA VAL A 813 3.46 10.31 11.54
C VAL A 813 4.77 10.66 12.23
N LEU A 814 4.85 10.55 13.57
CA LEU A 814 6.05 10.90 14.34
C LEU A 814 7.13 9.81 14.33
N VAL A 815 6.76 8.55 14.11
CA VAL A 815 7.72 7.44 14.01
C VAL A 815 8.54 7.51 12.72
N LEU A 816 7.94 7.93 11.60
CA LEU A 816 8.58 7.93 10.28
C LEU A 816 9.90 8.73 10.23
N PRO A 817 9.98 9.99 10.69
CA PRO A 817 11.24 10.74 10.69
C PRO A 817 12.35 10.07 11.49
N VAL A 818 12.03 9.49 12.65
CA VAL A 818 13.01 8.82 13.52
C VAL A 818 13.59 7.59 12.84
N VAL A 819 12.74 6.76 12.20
CA VAL A 819 13.18 5.56 11.45
C VAL A 819 14.06 5.92 10.25
N CYS A 820 13.70 6.98 9.51
CA CYS A 820 14.53 7.47 8.41
C CYS A 820 15.91 7.93 8.90
N LEU A 821 15.96 8.70 9.98
CA LEU A 821 17.22 9.17 10.56
C LEU A 821 18.06 8.03 11.14
N ASP A 822 17.45 7.04 11.81
CA ASP A 822 18.13 5.84 12.28
C ASP A 822 18.75 5.04 11.12
N SER A 823 18.03 4.92 10.00
CA SER A 823 18.54 4.28 8.78
C SER A 823 19.75 5.04 8.20
N CYS A 824 19.69 6.38 8.18
CA CYS A 824 20.81 7.22 7.78
C CYS A 824 22.04 7.02 8.68
N PHE A 825 21.85 6.97 10.01
CA PHE A 825 22.93 6.69 10.95
C PHE A 825 23.58 5.33 10.69
N ILE A 826 22.78 4.26 10.53
CA ILE A 826 23.30 2.91 10.30
C ILE A 826 24.13 2.86 9.01
N LEU A 827 23.59 3.36 7.89
CA LEU A 827 24.29 3.36 6.60
C LEU A 827 25.60 4.15 6.67
N TRP A 828 25.57 5.32 7.32
CA TRP A 828 26.76 6.15 7.45
C TRP A 828 27.81 5.50 8.36
N ILE A 829 27.39 4.92 9.50
CA ILE A 829 28.26 4.19 10.42
C ILE A 829 29.00 3.07 9.69
N PHE A 830 28.29 2.17 8.99
CA PHE A 830 28.93 1.04 8.30
C PHE A 830 29.78 1.49 7.11
N SER A 831 29.37 2.52 6.37
CA SER A 831 30.18 3.08 5.28
C SER A 831 31.48 3.69 5.81
N SER A 832 31.41 4.48 6.88
CA SER A 832 32.58 5.06 7.54
C SER A 832 33.49 3.98 8.13
N LEU A 833 32.91 2.94 8.73
CA LEU A 833 33.65 1.82 9.30
C LEU A 833 34.40 1.02 8.23
N SER A 834 33.78 0.77 7.07
CA SER A 834 34.43 0.11 5.92
C SER A 834 35.64 0.91 5.44
N LYS A 835 35.49 2.24 5.26
CA LYS A 835 36.58 3.13 4.85
C LYS A 835 37.71 3.16 5.88
N THR A 836 37.38 3.19 7.17
CA THR A 836 38.38 3.15 8.25
C THR A 836 39.11 1.81 8.26
N LEU A 837 38.40 0.69 8.05
CA LEU A 837 38.98 -0.64 7.99
C LEU A 837 39.94 -0.79 6.81
N GLU A 838 39.55 -0.35 5.61
CA GLU A 838 40.39 -0.33 4.40
C GLU A 838 41.65 0.50 4.63
N LYS A 839 41.51 1.71 5.19
CA LYS A 839 42.67 2.58 5.50
C LYS A 839 43.63 1.92 6.49
N LEU A 840 43.13 1.21 7.50
CA LEU A 840 43.95 0.49 8.48
C LEU A 840 44.59 -0.78 7.91
N GLN A 841 43.93 -1.46 6.97
CA GLN A 841 44.50 -2.60 6.24
C GLN A 841 45.68 -2.17 5.38
N THR A 842 45.55 -1.07 4.64
CA THR A 842 46.62 -0.51 3.80
C THR A 842 47.82 -0.06 4.64
N ARG A 843 47.58 0.54 5.80
CA ARG A 843 48.64 0.99 6.73
C ARG A 843 49.28 -0.13 7.58
N ARG A 844 48.87 -1.40 7.40
CA ARG A 844 49.38 -2.59 8.14
C ARG A 844 49.37 -2.47 9.68
N ASN A 845 48.47 -1.66 10.25
CA ASN A 845 48.36 -1.51 11.70
C ASN A 845 47.48 -2.61 12.31
N LEU A 846 48.06 -3.80 12.49
CA LEU A 846 47.33 -5.04 12.84
C LEU A 846 46.51 -4.94 14.13
N ALA A 847 46.98 -4.18 15.12
CA ALA A 847 46.30 -4.07 16.40
C ALA A 847 45.07 -3.14 16.36
N LYS A 848 45.15 -1.99 15.68
CA LYS A 848 43.98 -1.13 15.42
C LYS A 848 42.96 -1.84 14.55
N LEU A 849 43.44 -2.57 13.54
CA LEU A 849 42.60 -3.35 12.64
C LEU A 849 41.79 -4.40 13.40
N GLU A 850 42.41 -5.14 14.32
CA GLU A 850 41.73 -6.16 15.12
C GLU A 850 40.67 -5.55 16.06
N LEU A 851 40.98 -4.39 16.67
CA LEU A 851 40.02 -3.66 17.50
C LEU A 851 38.78 -3.23 16.69
N TYR A 852 38.99 -2.62 15.52
CA TYR A 852 37.89 -2.17 14.65
C TYR A 852 37.12 -3.36 14.05
N ARG A 853 37.77 -4.49 13.75
CA ARG A 853 37.11 -5.70 13.27
C ARG A 853 36.18 -6.31 14.34
N LYS A 854 36.65 -6.38 15.59
CA LYS A 854 35.80 -6.81 16.72
C LYS A 854 34.61 -5.86 16.90
N PHE A 855 34.83 -4.55 16.80
CA PHE A 855 33.75 -3.58 16.85
C PHE A 855 32.72 -3.75 15.73
N THR A 856 33.16 -3.91 14.47
CA THR A 856 32.28 -4.16 13.32
C THR A 856 31.44 -5.41 13.52
N ASN A 857 32.05 -6.52 13.96
CA ASN A 857 31.34 -7.77 14.20
C ASN A 857 30.26 -7.61 15.28
N MET A 858 30.59 -6.92 16.38
CA MET A 858 29.64 -6.68 17.46
C MET A 858 28.48 -5.78 17.03
N LEU A 859 28.75 -4.73 16.25
CA LEU A 859 27.72 -3.87 15.70
C LEU A 859 26.81 -4.63 14.72
N ALA A 860 27.39 -5.46 13.86
CA ALA A 860 26.63 -6.30 12.93
C ALA A 860 25.69 -7.28 13.65
N VAL A 861 26.19 -7.97 14.69
CA VAL A 861 25.36 -8.85 15.54
C VAL A 861 24.22 -8.08 16.19
N SER A 862 24.49 -6.87 16.70
CA SER A 862 23.43 -6.06 17.28
C SER A 862 22.37 -5.63 16.26
N VAL A 863 22.75 -5.30 15.03
CA VAL A 863 21.79 -4.96 13.97
C VAL A 863 20.93 -6.17 13.60
N LEU A 864 21.53 -7.37 13.51
CA LEU A 864 20.78 -8.60 13.26
C LEU A 864 19.79 -8.91 14.39
N LEU A 865 20.20 -8.76 15.64
CA LEU A 865 19.31 -8.90 16.80
C LEU A 865 18.18 -7.87 16.77
N SER A 866 18.44 -6.62 16.42
CA SER A 866 17.42 -5.59 16.25
C SER A 866 16.40 -5.96 15.16
N ILE A 867 16.85 -6.46 14.00
CA ILE A 867 15.96 -6.89 12.91
C ILE A 867 15.10 -8.08 13.33
N ALA A 868 15.71 -9.08 13.97
CA ALA A 868 14.98 -10.24 14.49
C ALA A 868 13.94 -9.83 15.54
N TRP A 869 14.29 -8.88 16.42
CA TRP A 869 13.38 -8.37 17.44
C TRP A 869 12.23 -7.57 16.86
N ILE A 870 12.47 -6.72 15.84
CA ILE A 870 11.39 -6.03 15.12
C ILE A 870 10.44 -7.04 14.49
N GLY A 871 10.96 -8.12 13.90
CA GLY A 871 10.14 -9.23 13.39
C GLY A 871 9.28 -9.88 14.49
N PHE A 872 9.86 -10.12 15.66
CA PHE A 872 9.13 -10.63 16.83
C PHE A 872 8.06 -9.65 17.34
N GLU A 873 8.37 -8.35 17.43
CA GLU A 873 7.42 -7.32 17.84
C GLU A 873 6.23 -7.22 16.87
N LEU A 874 6.49 -7.27 15.56
CA LEU A 874 5.43 -7.32 14.54
C LEU A 874 4.59 -8.58 14.65
N TYR A 875 5.22 -9.74 14.86
CA TYR A 875 4.51 -11.00 15.07
C TYR A 875 3.65 -10.97 16.34
N PHE A 876 4.18 -10.46 17.46
CA PHE A 876 3.46 -10.33 18.72
C PHE A 876 2.25 -9.42 18.59
N ASN A 877 2.42 -8.22 18.00
CA ASN A 877 1.33 -7.28 17.79
C ASN A 877 0.28 -7.79 16.80
N ALA A 878 0.66 -8.65 15.83
CA ALA A 878 -0.27 -9.25 14.88
C ALA A 878 -1.05 -10.43 15.49
N THR A 879 -0.43 -11.20 16.39
CA THR A 879 -1.05 -12.36 17.04
C THR A 879 -1.93 -11.98 18.21
N ASP A 880 -1.61 -10.91 18.93
CA ASP A 880 -2.37 -10.41 20.08
C ASP A 880 -2.76 -8.93 19.93
N PRO A 881 -3.66 -8.60 18.98
CA PRO A 881 -4.11 -7.23 18.76
C PRO A 881 -4.90 -6.64 19.95
N LEU A 882 -5.43 -7.51 20.81
CA LEU A 882 -6.26 -7.15 21.96
C LEU A 882 -5.48 -7.03 23.27
N SER A 883 -4.15 -7.26 23.24
CA SER A 883 -3.26 -7.23 24.41
C SER A 883 -3.65 -8.22 25.52
N GLU A 884 -4.17 -9.40 25.18
CA GLU A 884 -4.45 -10.48 26.14
C GLU A 884 -3.18 -10.94 26.87
N LEU A 885 -2.03 -10.92 26.20
CA LEU A 885 -0.70 -11.26 26.70
C LEU A 885 0.02 -10.05 27.34
N TRP A 886 -0.71 -9.10 27.90
CA TRP A 886 -0.16 -7.89 28.53
C TRP A 886 0.90 -8.16 29.61
N GLN A 887 0.86 -9.33 30.28
CA GLN A 887 1.81 -9.71 31.33
C GLN A 887 3.25 -9.84 30.82
N ILE A 888 3.43 -10.14 29.52
CA ILE A 888 4.74 -10.24 28.87
C ILE A 888 5.03 -9.05 27.93
N ALA A 889 4.05 -8.16 27.71
CA ALA A 889 4.20 -7.02 26.80
C ALA A 889 5.30 -6.03 27.21
N TRP A 890 5.66 -5.96 28.49
CA TRP A 890 6.76 -5.11 28.99
C TRP A 890 8.14 -5.51 28.46
N ILE A 891 8.29 -6.76 28.00
CA ILE A 891 9.56 -7.26 27.43
C ILE A 891 9.91 -6.50 26.14
N ILE A 892 8.89 -6.11 25.36
CA ILE A 892 9.06 -5.41 24.07
C ILE A 892 9.89 -4.12 24.22
N PRO A 893 9.50 -3.14 25.06
CA PRO A 893 10.32 -1.95 25.27
C PRO A 893 11.62 -2.24 26.06
N SER A 894 11.62 -3.25 26.94
CA SER A 894 12.78 -3.57 27.80
C SER A 894 13.97 -4.13 27.03
N PHE A 895 13.72 -4.90 25.96
CA PHE A 895 14.77 -5.45 25.10
C PHE A 895 15.66 -4.36 24.51
N TRP A 896 15.08 -3.26 24.03
CA TRP A 896 15.83 -2.16 23.43
C TRP A 896 16.79 -1.51 24.43
N SER A 897 16.34 -1.34 25.67
CA SER A 897 17.15 -0.84 26.79
C SER A 897 18.29 -1.80 27.14
N LEU A 898 18.02 -3.11 27.16
CA LEU A 898 19.02 -4.14 27.44
C LEU A 898 20.07 -4.24 26.33
N LEU A 899 19.66 -4.19 25.06
CA LEU A 899 20.55 -4.22 23.90
C LEU A 899 21.47 -2.99 23.89
N ALA A 900 20.92 -1.80 24.17
CA ALA A 900 21.71 -0.57 24.27
C ALA A 900 22.73 -0.63 25.42
N TYR A 901 22.35 -1.18 26.58
CA TYR A 901 23.27 -1.40 27.70
C TYR A 901 24.36 -2.40 27.36
N ALA A 902 24.02 -3.52 26.72
CA ALA A 902 24.99 -4.53 26.28
C ALA A 902 26.01 -3.96 25.28
N LEU A 903 25.54 -3.17 24.30
CA LEU A 903 26.41 -2.45 23.37
C LEU A 903 27.35 -1.48 24.09
N LEU A 904 26.82 -0.70 25.06
CA LEU A 904 27.64 0.22 25.84
C LEU A 904 28.70 -0.51 26.67
N LEU A 905 28.37 -1.66 27.27
CA LEU A 905 29.32 -2.49 28.00
C LEU A 905 30.45 -2.98 27.08
N VAL A 906 30.11 -3.45 25.88
CA VAL A 906 31.09 -3.86 24.87
C VAL A 906 32.00 -2.70 24.48
N ILE A 907 31.44 -1.49 24.31
CA ILE A 907 32.23 -0.27 24.04
C ILE A 907 33.15 0.04 25.23
N CYS A 908 32.67 -0.06 26.46
CA CYS A 908 33.52 0.16 27.64
C CYS A 908 34.68 -0.85 27.71
N VAL A 909 34.47 -2.10 27.30
CA VAL A 909 35.53 -3.13 27.28
C VAL A 909 36.52 -2.89 26.14
N LEU A 910 36.04 -2.61 24.93
CA LEU A 910 36.89 -2.43 23.74
C LEU A 910 37.77 -1.17 23.85
N TRP A 911 37.26 -0.10 24.47
CA TRP A 911 37.98 1.18 24.62
C TRP A 911 38.38 1.50 26.06
N ALA A 912 38.53 0.48 26.92
CA ALA A 912 38.93 0.66 28.31
C ALA A 912 40.29 1.41 28.43
N PRO A 913 40.42 2.39 29.36
CA PRO A 913 41.71 2.98 29.68
C PRO A 913 42.74 1.91 30.12
N SER A 914 43.94 1.93 29.54
CA SER A 914 45.00 0.95 29.83
C SER A 914 46.39 1.57 29.78
N ARG A 915 47.37 0.92 30.43
CA ARG A 915 48.74 1.41 30.67
C ARG A 915 49.63 1.60 29.43
N ASN A 916 49.11 1.36 28.21
CA ASN A 916 49.81 1.55 26.94
C ASN A 916 48.90 2.22 25.88
N PRO A 917 48.51 3.50 26.03
CA PRO A 917 47.69 4.19 25.02
C PRO A 917 48.52 4.79 23.88
N THR A 918 49.82 5.02 24.11
CA THR A 918 50.69 5.87 23.28
C THR A 918 51.39 5.17 22.12
N ARG A 919 51.21 3.86 21.91
CA ARG A 919 51.78 3.18 20.73
C ARG A 919 51.04 3.50 19.42
N TYR A 920 49.94 4.26 19.48
CA TYR A 920 49.03 4.42 18.36
C TYR A 920 48.74 5.86 17.92
N ALA A 921 49.09 6.87 18.71
CA ALA A 921 48.64 8.24 18.46
C ALA A 921 49.67 9.15 17.76
N TYR A 922 50.98 8.83 17.78
CA TYR A 922 52.03 9.80 17.36
C TYR A 922 53.22 9.22 16.57
N LEU A 923 53.04 8.18 15.73
CA LEU A 923 54.13 7.66 14.87
C LEU A 923 53.95 7.88 13.36
N GLU A 924 53.04 8.75 12.94
CA GLU A 924 52.94 9.17 11.53
C GLU A 924 52.75 10.69 11.46
N GLU A 925 53.81 11.44 11.77
CA GLU A 925 54.01 12.78 11.21
C GLU A 925 54.89 12.63 9.96
N SER A 926 54.24 12.47 8.81
CA SER A 926 54.60 13.10 7.53
C SER A 926 53.61 12.65 6.45
N ASP A 927 53.30 13.58 5.56
CA ASP A 927 52.75 13.39 4.21
C ASP A 927 51.22 13.52 3.99
N GLU A 928 50.92 14.67 3.37
CA GLU A 928 49.87 14.99 2.40
C GLU A 928 48.40 14.93 2.85
N PHE A 929 47.90 16.12 3.21
CA PHE A 929 46.48 16.47 3.17
C PHE A 929 46.09 16.83 1.73
N ASP A 930 45.53 15.90 0.98
CA ASP A 930 44.77 16.23 -0.23
C ASP A 930 43.31 16.56 0.11
N GLU A 931 42.91 17.75 -0.30
CA GLU A 931 41.54 18.23 -0.37
C GLU A 931 40.75 17.48 -1.46
N GLU A 932 39.71 16.76 -1.09
CA GLU A 932 38.58 16.49 -2.01
C GLU A 932 37.30 17.11 -1.45
N GLY A 933 37.15 18.41 -1.72
CA GLY A 933 35.89 19.12 -1.70
C GLY A 933 35.18 18.96 -3.04
N ILE A 934 34.07 18.21 -3.06
CA ILE A 934 33.19 18.08 -4.22
C ILE A 934 32.61 19.45 -4.58
N SER A 935 33.11 20.09 -5.64
CA SER A 935 32.47 21.22 -6.32
C SER A 935 31.53 20.70 -7.41
N LEU A 936 30.23 20.86 -7.21
CA LEU A 936 29.21 20.70 -8.26
C LEU A 936 28.47 22.03 -8.38
N THR A 937 28.84 22.86 -9.35
CA THR A 937 27.95 23.57 -10.29
C THR A 937 28.74 24.61 -11.08
N SER A 938 29.19 24.26 -12.29
CA SER A 938 29.16 25.18 -13.44
C SER A 938 29.50 24.41 -14.71
N SER A 939 28.48 24.02 -15.46
CA SER A 939 28.64 23.67 -16.88
C SER A 939 27.63 24.48 -17.68
N VAL A 940 28.04 25.69 -18.07
CA VAL A 940 27.54 26.31 -19.30
C VAL A 940 28.55 26.00 -20.38
N ALA A 941 28.04 25.42 -21.47
CA ALA A 941 28.78 24.92 -22.60
C ALA A 941 29.59 26.00 -23.35
N LYS A 942 30.77 25.61 -23.82
CA LYS A 942 31.36 25.87 -25.14
C LYS A 942 32.49 24.84 -25.31
N MET A 943 32.33 23.83 -26.19
CA MET A 943 32.80 23.83 -27.59
C MET A 943 34.31 24.10 -27.62
N SER A 944 35.22 23.23 -28.05
CA SER A 944 35.21 22.11 -29.01
C SER A 944 36.67 21.66 -29.15
N VAL A 945 36.92 20.44 -29.68
CA VAL A 945 38.09 20.09 -30.53
C VAL A 945 39.46 20.05 -29.78
N ASP A 946 40.34 19.07 -29.91
CA ASP A 946 40.44 17.79 -30.61
C ASP A 946 41.82 17.21 -30.25
N VAL A 947 42.01 15.91 -30.52
CA VAL A 947 43.30 15.30 -30.93
C VAL A 947 44.43 15.27 -29.87
N ALA A 948 45.25 14.25 -29.72
CA ALA A 948 45.30 12.83 -30.03
C ALA A 948 46.64 12.35 -29.43
N ALA A 949 46.77 11.03 -29.23
CA ALA A 949 47.96 10.21 -29.55
C ALA A 949 49.36 10.78 -29.16
N LYS A 950 50.28 10.04 -28.53
CA LYS A 950 50.68 8.66 -28.83
C LYS A 950 51.93 8.34 -27.99
N LEU A 951 52.03 7.07 -27.59
CA LEU A 951 53.22 6.22 -27.48
C LEU A 951 54.45 6.64 -26.65
N GLU A 952 54.80 5.74 -25.72
CA GLU A 952 56.12 5.08 -25.54
C GLU A 952 57.38 5.97 -25.60
N ARG A 953 58.33 5.92 -24.65
CA ARG A 953 59.11 4.73 -24.26
C ARG A 953 60.12 5.11 -23.17
N LYS A 954 60.40 4.12 -22.30
CA LYS A 954 61.67 3.82 -21.61
C LYS A 954 62.61 4.97 -21.23
N GLY A 955 62.74 5.15 -19.92
CA GLY A 955 63.86 4.57 -19.20
C GLY A 955 65.14 5.41 -19.11
N GLY A 956 65.30 6.03 -17.93
CA GLY A 956 66.47 5.76 -17.09
C GLY A 956 67.55 6.84 -17.01
N SER A 957 67.64 7.40 -15.79
CA SER A 957 68.84 7.85 -15.09
C SER A 957 69.50 9.16 -15.55
N ALA A 958 70.02 10.04 -14.71
CA ALA A 958 69.90 10.40 -13.29
C ALA A 958 70.88 11.60 -13.10
N ILE A 959 70.69 12.39 -12.03
CA ILE A 959 71.71 13.27 -11.38
C ILE A 959 72.04 14.56 -12.15
N ASP A 960 72.17 15.76 -11.58
CA ASP A 960 71.81 16.43 -10.32
C ASP A 960 72.18 17.93 -10.54
N ILE A 961 71.80 18.78 -9.58
CA ILE A 961 72.42 20.07 -9.20
C ILE A 961 71.84 21.37 -9.83
N ALA A 962 70.89 21.94 -9.06
CA ALA A 962 70.84 23.28 -8.46
C ALA A 962 71.43 24.54 -9.16
N LEU A 963 70.59 25.58 -9.23
CA LEU A 963 70.76 27.02 -8.87
C LEU A 963 69.64 27.79 -9.61
N GLU A 964 68.67 28.40 -8.92
CA GLU A 964 68.67 29.74 -8.31
C GLU A 964 68.27 30.86 -9.30
N GLU A 965 67.17 31.53 -8.92
CA GLU A 965 66.71 32.90 -9.18
C GLU A 965 66.32 33.40 -10.60
N ASP A 966 65.27 34.24 -10.54
CA ASP A 966 64.91 35.34 -11.44
C ASP A 966 64.31 35.01 -12.83
N ILE A 967 63.42 35.79 -13.44
CA ILE A 967 62.55 36.94 -13.15
C ILE A 967 61.73 37.10 -14.46
N GLU A 968 60.51 37.64 -14.34
CA GLU A 968 59.75 38.38 -15.38
C GLU A 968 59.26 37.76 -16.72
N GLU A 969 57.98 38.09 -16.95
CA GLU A 969 57.40 38.67 -18.16
C GLU A 969 57.30 37.86 -19.47
N ASP A 970 56.03 37.53 -19.73
CA ASP A 970 55.24 38.16 -20.80
C ASP A 970 55.11 37.42 -22.15
N LYS A 971 53.83 37.32 -22.54
CA LYS A 971 53.26 37.23 -23.88
C LYS A 971 53.38 35.96 -24.74
N ARG A 972 52.16 35.60 -25.21
CA ARG A 972 51.77 34.87 -26.44
C ARG A 972 51.94 33.36 -26.33
N GLU A 973 50.92 32.52 -26.50
CA GLU A 973 49.60 32.58 -27.14
C GLU A 973 48.62 31.65 -26.41
#